data_AF-A0A380Q8I1-F1
#
_entry.id   AF-A0A380Q8I1-F1
#
_cell.length_a   1.000
_cell.length_b   1.000
_cell.length_c   1.000
_cell.angle_alpha   90.00
_cell.angle_beta   90.00
_cell.angle_gamma   90.00
#
_symmetry.space_group_name_H-M   'P 1'
#
loop_
_entity.id
_entity.type
_entity.pdbx_description
1 polymer ?
#
loop_
_entity_poly.entity_id
_entity_poly.type
_entity_poly.pdbx_seq_one_letter_code
_entity_poly.pdbx_strand_id
1 'polypeptide(L)'
;MGGAHGSEKDKIEEYVYTGNKSDLVGGRVKITAGNDARIFGGKINGLDGGEISAQNYLSIDGVMGTRSFKRDQKTGGIMHTNKSASTANNHYEKFIDSEISSDGDFRIFSQKDLYIDGSRINVNGKLDINANEKLTVQAARQQQKIDEEKTRLSIEWFAKESSDKQYRAGILINHQKDTENTLRDEHQIATLSAEQINITAGDDIKFFGTGISTSKGDVIIKTPKNVGFFTAKNRALINKNQVNNSGGFYFTSGMDKTGTGLQYTHIDKESYSDIENNLVVKTHIKGDLNINAGGDLNQQGTQHDVAKNYSVEASNINNMASNNLAFSKTDTLQVDVSIGNNIDHSGMTRPIEKVIKDPANTLDYIGGRGSQKGVSDPTIGLDVDVSGSRTKTSDNDALALVTSIKAQDIKQVAKKDVLDEGTQYRATEGGMSLQGTRHFSRAAVNSKASTTEKEKGEVSLRGGMTATHEIKGHLGVKVETSQGDSYAEEMLVGNINAKSGVSIKTTGDAYYYATNIEGGNGDITIDAGNNLYFDQVQDSQRSSNIKFSGNGKLSLGGSSGSKEFRLEGGGGYQQGRRQRTDAIVSKINTQGNVTLKAGADLTTKGMQIGNQGTPTSDVSLLAAGEVKLLAAVSGSADINDGALADFRLGGKRATGGTSKEGFVGGGVQVDKVNQSVSDHKGGHIYSKNAVFIKSDSDSTQAIHSQGLKIDAPKVDLSAKQGGVLIESALSELPKENWNFGVNLDMVLKNTTPKKADGTVDKDNASESHYKGAGVKVMVDIQDAFKHQNTHINTAHFSLNTKKDAVMKGARIEAKRADVNVGGDLTIESLKSKEDSVKVDVELSLSHTNDKGSSVTSKLSKFGTKKFEKEVQGTLDSGIKKTGLMYNNKVKPKDTMGGVGFSKESDSVYLPTLSAETKSRNFGDKTARYLGGELKGIASGPEGFGGRAKLDVQVVNNDAVAEQSGIFGLDEMNITVEGTTKLHGAEISSELGQLTLKTENRELSNIKNSTHKGGGGFNVSPSVLGNVAGVGKDASEGKAPFIHSPHNSSSESESVGKIQGEKNTGGAFDELPSSLTNH
;
A
#
# COMPACT_ATOMS: atom_id res chain seq x y z
N MET A 1 -1.20 -7.46 -68.89
CA MET A 1 -0.82 -6.52 -67.80
C MET A 1 -1.68 -5.28 -67.91
N GLY A 2 -2.14 -4.72 -66.79
CA GLY A 2 -2.71 -3.37 -66.72
C GLY A 2 -1.92 -2.60 -65.66
N GLY A 3 -1.35 -1.44 -66.02
CA GLY A 3 -0.43 -0.71 -65.15
C GLY A 3 -1.16 0.01 -64.01
N ALA A 4 -0.92 -0.41 -62.77
CA ALA A 4 -1.43 0.26 -61.58
C ALA A 4 -0.69 1.59 -61.35
N HIS A 5 -1.21 2.68 -61.95
CA HIS A 5 -0.75 4.04 -61.66
C HIS A 5 -1.22 4.46 -60.26
N GLY A 6 -0.40 4.20 -59.25
CA GLY A 6 -0.48 4.93 -57.99
C GLY A 6 -0.10 6.39 -58.25
N SER A 7 -0.89 7.32 -57.75
CA SER A 7 -0.56 8.75 -57.75
C SER A 7 -0.15 9.18 -56.35
N GLU A 8 0.89 10.00 -56.26
CA GLU A 8 1.26 10.67 -55.03
C GLU A 8 1.08 12.18 -55.22
N LYS A 9 0.42 12.82 -54.26
CA LYS A 9 0.29 14.26 -54.18
C LYS A 9 0.83 14.69 -52.82
N ASP A 10 1.91 15.46 -52.83
CA ASP A 10 2.48 16.07 -51.63
C ASP A 10 2.51 17.58 -51.83
N LYS A 11 1.84 18.32 -50.94
CA LYS A 11 1.90 19.78 -50.89
C LYS A 11 2.53 20.19 -49.56
N ILE A 12 3.64 20.90 -49.62
CA ILE A 12 4.33 21.46 -48.45
C ILE A 12 4.29 22.99 -48.55
N GLU A 13 3.94 23.65 -47.46
CA GLU A 13 4.11 25.10 -47.26
C GLU A 13 4.96 25.31 -46.00
N GLU A 14 6.08 26.03 -46.12
CA GLU A 14 6.97 26.31 -45.01
C GLU A 14 7.27 27.81 -44.93
N TYR A 15 7.10 28.38 -43.74
CA TYR A 15 7.39 29.77 -43.43
C TYR A 15 8.40 29.81 -42.28
N VAL A 16 9.56 30.42 -42.51
CA VAL A 16 10.64 30.52 -41.52
C VAL A 16 10.99 31.99 -41.29
N TYR A 17 10.91 32.42 -40.03
CA TYR A 17 11.45 33.69 -39.56
C TYR A 17 12.64 33.39 -38.64
N THR A 18 13.85 33.69 -39.11
CA THR A 18 15.09 33.44 -38.37
C THR A 18 15.62 34.74 -37.77
N GLY A 19 15.64 34.83 -36.44
CA GLY A 19 16.42 35.85 -35.75
C GLY A 19 17.92 35.56 -35.89
N ASN A 20 18.70 36.54 -36.33
CA ASN A 20 20.16 36.45 -36.36
C ASN A 20 20.74 37.28 -35.21
N LYS A 21 21.80 36.78 -34.55
CA LYS A 21 22.50 37.58 -33.55
C LYS A 21 23.31 38.70 -34.20
N SER A 22 23.31 39.88 -33.60
CA SER A 22 24.27 40.95 -33.94
C SER A 22 25.52 40.78 -33.08
N ASP A 23 26.72 40.83 -33.66
CA ASP A 23 27.99 40.65 -32.92
C ASP A 23 28.70 41.99 -32.73
N LEU A 24 29.06 42.30 -31.48
CA LEU A 24 29.79 43.51 -31.06
C LEU A 24 31.03 43.08 -30.28
N VAL A 25 32.17 43.04 -30.98
CA VAL A 25 33.47 42.66 -30.41
C VAL A 25 34.36 43.89 -30.27
N GLY A 26 35.07 43.99 -29.14
CA GLY A 26 36.11 44.99 -28.93
C GLY A 26 37.06 44.61 -27.80
N GLY A 27 38.09 45.43 -27.59
CA GLY A 27 38.94 45.34 -26.39
C GLY A 27 38.11 45.57 -25.14
N ARG A 28 37.79 46.82 -24.81
CA ARG A 28 36.76 47.14 -23.81
C ARG A 28 35.47 47.64 -24.45
N VAL A 29 34.36 46.92 -24.27
CA VAL A 29 33.05 47.35 -24.78
C VAL A 29 32.33 48.21 -23.74
N LYS A 30 31.84 49.39 -24.12
CA LYS A 30 31.00 50.23 -23.27
C LYS A 30 29.74 50.67 -24.01
N ILE A 31 28.58 50.38 -23.42
CA ILE A 31 27.26 50.82 -23.88
C ILE A 31 26.66 51.70 -22.77
N THR A 32 26.28 52.93 -23.09
CA THR A 32 25.62 53.84 -22.14
C THR A 32 24.43 54.52 -22.81
N ALA A 33 23.23 54.33 -22.26
CA ALA A 33 22.00 54.96 -22.73
C ALA A 33 21.56 56.10 -21.81
N GLY A 34 21.20 57.25 -22.40
CA GLY A 34 20.68 58.42 -21.67
C GLY A 34 19.21 58.29 -21.21
N ASN A 35 18.57 57.17 -21.50
CA ASN A 35 17.24 56.78 -21.02
C ASN A 35 17.23 55.24 -20.90
N ASP A 36 16.28 54.55 -21.53
CA ASP A 36 16.18 53.09 -21.56
C ASP A 36 17.25 52.43 -22.45
N ALA A 37 17.59 51.18 -22.13
CA ALA A 37 18.41 50.30 -22.96
C ALA A 37 17.78 48.90 -23.09
N ARG A 38 17.84 48.32 -24.29
CA ARG A 38 17.48 46.92 -24.54
C ARG A 38 18.50 46.25 -25.45
N ILE A 39 19.15 45.21 -24.94
CA ILE A 39 19.97 44.28 -25.73
C ILE A 39 19.03 43.14 -26.15
N PHE A 40 18.88 42.93 -27.46
CA PHE A 40 17.87 42.02 -28.02
C PHE A 40 18.51 41.14 -29.11
N GLY A 41 18.75 39.87 -28.80
CA GLY A 41 19.54 38.96 -29.65
C GLY A 41 20.96 39.47 -29.92
N GLY A 42 21.57 40.20 -28.99
CA GLY A 42 22.94 40.72 -29.13
C GLY A 42 23.95 39.69 -28.66
N LYS A 43 25.10 39.60 -29.34
CA LYS A 43 26.32 38.95 -28.85
C LYS A 43 27.36 40.04 -28.61
N ILE A 44 27.77 40.24 -27.37
CA ILE A 44 28.67 41.32 -26.94
C ILE A 44 29.92 40.67 -26.36
N ASN A 45 31.10 40.95 -26.92
CA ASN A 45 32.37 40.39 -26.46
C ASN A 45 33.39 41.49 -26.14
N GLY A 46 33.70 41.68 -24.85
CA GLY A 46 34.72 42.61 -24.37
C GLY A 46 35.96 41.89 -23.86
N LEU A 47 36.99 41.76 -24.70
CA LEU A 47 38.22 41.03 -24.36
C LEU A 47 38.86 41.55 -23.06
N ASP A 48 39.01 42.86 -22.92
CA ASP A 48 39.58 43.55 -21.76
C ASP A 48 38.53 43.99 -20.72
N GLY A 49 37.32 43.43 -20.76
CA GLY A 49 36.20 43.83 -19.89
C GLY A 49 35.11 44.66 -20.58
N GLY A 50 34.12 45.12 -19.81
CA GLY A 50 33.09 46.02 -20.34
C GLY A 50 32.06 46.60 -19.36
N GLU A 51 31.19 47.47 -19.87
CA GLU A 51 30.09 48.08 -19.13
C GLU A 51 28.83 48.23 -20.00
N ILE A 52 27.66 47.91 -19.44
CA ILE A 52 26.36 48.32 -19.96
C ILE A 52 25.65 49.15 -18.89
N SER A 53 25.25 50.38 -19.21
CA SER A 53 24.59 51.30 -18.28
C SER A 53 23.39 52.05 -18.90
N ALA A 54 22.29 52.17 -18.15
CA ALA A 54 21.09 52.90 -18.57
C ALA A 54 20.64 53.93 -17.53
N GLN A 55 20.08 55.07 -17.96
CA GLN A 55 19.54 56.10 -17.07
C GLN A 55 18.04 55.91 -16.71
N ASN A 56 17.36 54.95 -17.33
CA ASN A 56 16.01 54.52 -16.96
C ASN A 56 16.02 52.99 -16.81
N TYR A 57 15.25 52.21 -17.59
CA TYR A 57 15.24 50.74 -17.51
C TYR A 57 16.33 50.10 -18.38
N LEU A 58 16.83 48.92 -17.97
CA LEU A 58 17.73 48.08 -18.77
C LEU A 58 17.17 46.67 -18.90
N SER A 59 17.17 46.14 -20.13
CA SER A 59 16.77 44.76 -20.44
C SER A 59 17.80 44.05 -21.33
N ILE A 60 18.06 42.78 -21.04
CA ILE A 60 18.95 41.89 -21.80
C ILE A 60 18.16 40.62 -22.11
N ASP A 61 17.86 40.42 -23.38
CA ASP A 61 16.74 39.58 -23.84
C ASP A 61 17.05 38.94 -25.22
N GLY A 62 16.36 37.86 -25.59
CA GLY A 62 16.57 37.13 -26.84
C GLY A 62 15.48 37.38 -27.89
N VAL A 63 15.83 37.17 -29.16
CA VAL A 63 14.87 37.24 -30.28
C VAL A 63 14.14 35.91 -30.45
N MET A 64 12.87 35.96 -30.85
CA MET A 64 12.10 34.74 -31.16
C MET A 64 12.23 34.39 -32.64
N GLY A 65 12.81 33.23 -32.95
CA GLY A 65 12.67 32.61 -34.27
C GLY A 65 11.35 31.85 -34.35
N THR A 66 10.67 31.88 -35.50
CA THR A 66 9.44 31.09 -35.70
C THR A 66 9.49 30.26 -36.99
N ARG A 67 8.96 29.05 -36.93
CA ARG A 67 8.82 28.13 -38.07
C ARG A 67 7.40 27.61 -38.12
N SER A 68 6.69 27.85 -39.21
CA SER A 68 5.37 27.26 -39.48
C SER A 68 5.49 26.28 -40.64
N PHE A 69 5.03 25.05 -40.44
CA PHE A 69 5.12 23.96 -41.41
C PHE A 69 3.73 23.36 -41.63
N LYS A 70 3.26 23.41 -42.88
CA LYS A 70 2.02 22.76 -43.30
C LYS A 70 2.30 21.72 -44.37
N ARG A 71 1.61 20.58 -44.29
CA ARG A 71 1.68 19.52 -45.30
C ARG A 71 0.32 18.93 -45.58
N ASP A 72 0.07 18.57 -46.84
CA ASP A 72 -1.00 17.67 -47.28
C ASP A 72 -0.40 16.62 -48.23
N GLN A 73 -0.11 15.44 -47.70
CA GLN A 73 0.37 14.28 -48.46
C GLN A 73 -0.77 13.27 -48.64
N LYS A 74 -0.99 12.79 -49.87
CA LYS A 74 -1.98 11.76 -50.21
C LYS A 74 -1.36 10.75 -51.19
N THR A 75 -1.45 9.46 -50.84
CA THR A 75 -0.94 8.34 -51.63
C THR A 75 -2.11 7.49 -52.14
N GLY A 76 -2.34 7.50 -53.46
CA GLY A 76 -3.37 6.71 -54.11
C GLY A 76 -3.09 5.21 -54.09
N GLY A 77 -4.13 4.44 -53.81
CA GLY A 77 -4.18 2.99 -53.95
C GLY A 77 -4.87 2.56 -55.26
N ILE A 78 -5.23 1.28 -55.33
CA ILE A 78 -5.95 0.70 -56.46
C ILE A 78 -7.44 1.13 -56.38
N MET A 79 -8.15 1.21 -57.51
CA MET A 79 -9.58 1.60 -57.58
C MET A 79 -9.90 3.00 -57.00
N HIS A 80 -9.03 4.00 -57.21
CA HIS A 80 -9.20 5.39 -56.72
C HIS A 80 -9.32 5.53 -55.17
N THR A 81 -8.96 4.49 -54.41
CA THR A 81 -8.87 4.57 -52.94
C THR A 81 -7.64 5.37 -52.50
N ASN A 82 -7.66 5.97 -51.31
CA ASN A 82 -6.45 6.49 -50.69
C ASN A 82 -5.83 5.39 -49.83
N LYS A 83 -4.57 5.02 -50.08
CA LYS A 83 -3.81 4.05 -49.26
C LYS A 83 -3.33 4.69 -47.95
N SER A 84 -2.97 5.97 -48.03
CA SER A 84 -2.61 6.78 -46.87
C SER A 84 -2.79 8.27 -47.19
N ALA A 85 -3.12 9.05 -46.17
CA ALA A 85 -3.02 10.51 -46.21
C ALA A 85 -2.43 11.04 -44.90
N SER A 86 -1.74 12.18 -44.96
CA SER A 86 -1.20 12.87 -43.80
C SER A 86 -1.33 14.38 -43.99
N THR A 87 -1.99 15.04 -43.04
CA THR A 87 -2.01 16.49 -42.93
C THR A 87 -1.27 16.93 -41.67
N ALA A 88 -0.54 18.05 -41.76
CA ALA A 88 0.20 18.66 -40.66
C ALA A 88 0.06 20.18 -40.71
N ASN A 89 0.06 20.82 -39.54
CA ASN A 89 -0.11 22.27 -39.35
C ASN A 89 0.69 22.74 -38.10
N ASN A 90 1.99 22.47 -38.11
CA ASN A 90 2.85 22.64 -36.95
C ASN A 90 3.45 24.05 -36.88
N HIS A 91 3.63 24.57 -35.67
CA HIS A 91 4.26 25.85 -35.39
C HIS A 91 5.31 25.69 -34.28
N TYR A 92 6.47 26.32 -34.46
CA TYR A 92 7.59 26.23 -33.53
C TYR A 92 8.14 27.63 -33.29
N GLU A 93 8.05 28.12 -32.06
CA GLU A 93 8.77 29.28 -31.54
C GLU A 93 10.06 28.78 -30.89
N LYS A 94 11.21 29.33 -31.28
CA LYS A 94 12.51 29.04 -30.67
C LYS A 94 13.18 30.33 -30.20
N PHE A 95 13.51 30.38 -28.91
CA PHE A 95 14.24 31.49 -28.33
C PHE A 95 15.70 31.53 -28.81
N ILE A 96 16.22 32.73 -29.04
CA ILE A 96 17.60 32.99 -29.49
C ILE A 96 18.15 34.11 -28.61
N ASP A 97 18.81 33.72 -27.53
CA ASP A 97 19.30 34.57 -26.45
C ASP A 97 20.22 35.72 -26.84
N SER A 98 20.28 36.75 -25.98
CA SER A 98 21.46 37.60 -25.91
C SER A 98 22.59 36.92 -25.14
N GLU A 99 23.81 37.21 -25.55
CA GLU A 99 25.05 36.63 -25.03
C GLU A 99 26.05 37.75 -24.71
N ILE A 100 26.59 37.77 -23.50
CA ILE A 100 27.62 38.71 -23.05
C ILE A 100 28.82 37.89 -22.61
N SER A 101 29.96 38.07 -23.28
CA SER A 101 31.23 37.43 -22.96
C SER A 101 32.34 38.46 -22.70
N SER A 102 33.29 38.10 -21.84
CA SER A 102 34.38 38.99 -21.45
C SER A 102 35.52 38.22 -20.81
N ASP A 103 36.77 38.44 -21.20
CA ASP A 103 37.92 37.84 -20.49
C ASP A 103 38.32 38.66 -19.25
N GLY A 104 38.12 39.99 -19.29
CA GLY A 104 38.22 40.89 -18.13
C GLY A 104 36.92 41.07 -17.33
N ASP A 105 36.90 42.06 -16.44
CA ASP A 105 35.74 42.41 -15.59
C ASP A 105 34.59 43.05 -16.39
N PHE A 106 33.35 42.73 -16.05
CA PHE A 106 32.15 43.26 -16.70
C PHE A 106 31.11 43.83 -15.72
N ARG A 107 30.53 45.00 -16.03
CA ARG A 107 29.53 45.67 -15.20
C ARG A 107 28.21 45.91 -15.93
N ILE A 108 27.09 45.66 -15.25
CA ILE A 108 25.73 45.92 -15.74
C ILE A 108 25.02 46.82 -14.73
N PHE A 109 24.47 47.94 -15.18
CA PHE A 109 23.90 48.98 -14.32
C PHE A 109 22.59 49.57 -14.85
N SER A 110 21.58 49.68 -13.98
CA SER A 110 20.31 50.36 -14.25
C SER A 110 19.98 51.39 -13.16
N GLN A 111 19.61 52.61 -13.55
CA GLN A 111 19.06 53.61 -12.61
C GLN A 111 17.63 53.25 -12.15
N LYS A 112 17.00 52.21 -12.72
CA LYS A 112 15.71 51.64 -12.30
C LYS A 112 15.76 50.11 -12.31
N ASP A 113 14.68 49.44 -12.72
CA ASP A 113 14.63 47.98 -12.83
C ASP A 113 15.63 47.47 -13.89
N LEU A 114 16.13 46.26 -13.67
CA LEU A 114 16.99 45.49 -14.57
C LEU A 114 16.36 44.12 -14.84
N TYR A 115 16.20 43.79 -16.13
CA TYR A 115 15.63 42.52 -16.59
C TYR A 115 16.66 41.72 -17.41
N ILE A 116 16.82 40.43 -17.10
CA ILE A 116 17.69 39.50 -17.84
C ILE A 116 16.87 38.25 -18.16
N ASP A 117 16.44 38.10 -19.41
CA ASP A 117 15.54 37.03 -19.85
C ASP A 117 16.25 36.06 -20.80
N GLY A 118 16.27 34.76 -20.44
CA GLY A 118 16.88 33.62 -21.14
C GLY A 118 18.36 33.74 -21.54
N SER A 119 19.01 34.83 -21.13
CA SER A 119 20.27 35.30 -21.70
C SER A 119 21.49 34.71 -21.00
N ARG A 120 22.59 34.59 -21.73
CA ARG A 120 23.85 34.03 -21.22
C ARG A 120 24.87 35.13 -20.95
N ILE A 121 25.38 35.20 -19.72
CA ILE A 121 26.43 36.13 -19.31
C ILE A 121 27.59 35.29 -18.78
N ASN A 122 28.73 35.30 -19.47
CA ASN A 122 29.90 34.49 -19.15
C ASN A 122 31.18 35.33 -19.17
N VAL A 123 31.63 35.69 -17.98
CA VAL A 123 32.79 36.55 -17.71
C VAL A 123 33.91 35.68 -17.15
N ASN A 124 35.17 35.86 -17.57
CA ASN A 124 36.30 35.17 -16.94
C ASN A 124 36.91 35.97 -15.78
N GLY A 125 36.71 37.29 -15.75
CA GLY A 125 36.90 38.15 -14.57
C GLY A 125 35.64 38.31 -13.69
N LYS A 126 35.53 39.45 -13.01
CA LYS A 126 34.45 39.80 -12.06
C LYS A 126 33.21 40.33 -12.78
N LEU A 127 32.02 39.94 -12.30
CA LEU A 127 30.72 40.39 -12.81
C LEU A 127 29.97 41.20 -11.73
N ASP A 128 29.71 42.47 -12.01
CA ASP A 128 28.94 43.36 -11.12
C ASP A 128 27.58 43.73 -11.75
N ILE A 129 26.49 43.20 -11.20
CA ILE A 129 25.11 43.48 -11.63
C ILE A 129 24.43 44.38 -10.59
N ASN A 130 23.94 45.55 -11.00
CA ASN A 130 23.43 46.56 -10.09
C ASN A 130 22.17 47.25 -10.64
N ALA A 131 21.12 47.36 -9.83
CA ALA A 131 19.89 48.09 -10.13
C ALA A 131 19.53 49.03 -8.97
N ASN A 132 19.03 50.23 -9.24
CA ASN A 132 18.52 51.09 -8.15
C ASN A 132 17.08 50.74 -7.74
N GLU A 133 16.29 50.14 -8.63
CA GLU A 133 14.98 49.55 -8.30
C GLU A 133 15.14 48.03 -8.25
N LYS A 134 14.37 47.23 -9.02
CA LYS A 134 14.37 45.76 -8.93
C LYS A 134 15.37 45.09 -9.86
N LEU A 135 15.73 43.85 -9.57
CA LEU A 135 16.40 42.95 -10.52
C LEU A 135 15.55 41.70 -10.73
N THR A 136 15.25 41.36 -11.98
CA THR A 136 14.65 40.07 -12.35
C THR A 136 15.53 39.35 -13.37
N VAL A 137 15.93 38.11 -13.06
CA VAL A 137 16.63 37.21 -13.96
C VAL A 137 15.76 35.98 -14.16
N GLN A 138 15.38 35.65 -15.38
CA GLN A 138 14.39 34.59 -15.64
C GLN A 138 14.71 33.75 -16.87
N ALA A 139 14.22 32.51 -16.88
CA ALA A 139 14.29 31.64 -18.04
C ALA A 139 13.24 32.04 -19.09
N ALA A 140 13.65 32.17 -20.37
CA ALA A 140 12.79 32.65 -21.44
C ALA A 140 11.97 31.52 -22.08
N ARG A 141 10.69 31.78 -22.38
CA ARG A 141 9.79 30.80 -22.99
C ARG A 141 10.15 30.51 -24.46
N GLN A 142 10.02 29.25 -24.88
CA GLN A 142 9.90 28.78 -26.26
C GLN A 142 8.67 27.86 -26.38
N GLN A 143 8.09 27.71 -27.57
CA GLN A 143 6.82 26.98 -27.74
C GLN A 143 6.83 26.04 -28.96
N GLN A 144 6.26 24.84 -28.79
CA GLN A 144 5.96 23.91 -29.88
C GLN A 144 4.45 23.64 -29.92
N LYS A 145 3.84 23.80 -31.10
CA LYS A 145 2.48 23.38 -31.41
C LYS A 145 2.50 22.36 -32.56
N ILE A 146 1.88 21.21 -32.35
CA ILE A 146 1.66 20.14 -33.34
C ILE A 146 0.15 20.02 -33.56
N ASP A 147 -0.24 19.90 -34.82
CA ASP A 147 -1.62 19.68 -35.28
C ASP A 147 -1.52 18.75 -36.49
N GLU A 148 -1.62 17.45 -36.26
CA GLU A 148 -1.38 16.40 -37.26
C GLU A 148 -2.51 15.37 -37.31
N GLU A 149 -2.88 14.97 -38.53
CA GLU A 149 -3.77 13.84 -38.81
C GLU A 149 -3.11 12.89 -39.81
N LYS A 150 -3.18 11.58 -39.55
CA LYS A 150 -2.63 10.52 -40.41
C LYS A 150 -3.67 9.42 -40.58
N THR A 151 -3.94 9.04 -41.82
CA THR A 151 -4.80 7.89 -42.16
C THR A 151 -3.99 6.85 -42.91
N ARG A 152 -4.23 5.57 -42.60
CA ARG A 152 -3.53 4.42 -43.21
C ARG A 152 -4.51 3.28 -43.46
N LEU A 153 -4.36 2.63 -44.61
CA LEU A 153 -5.05 1.39 -44.97
C LEU A 153 -4.02 0.26 -45.14
N SER A 154 -4.06 -0.73 -44.25
CA SER A 154 -3.23 -1.95 -44.29
C SER A 154 -4.06 -3.20 -44.57
N ILE A 155 -3.38 -4.25 -45.03
CA ILE A 155 -3.92 -5.61 -45.13
C ILE A 155 -2.95 -6.53 -44.40
N GLU A 156 -3.45 -7.25 -43.42
CA GLU A 156 -2.67 -8.00 -42.44
C GLU A 156 -3.18 -9.45 -42.35
N TRP A 157 -2.28 -10.39 -42.09
CA TRP A 157 -2.63 -11.77 -41.79
C TRP A 157 -2.39 -12.04 -40.30
N PHE A 158 -3.23 -12.87 -39.68
CA PHE A 158 -3.12 -13.20 -38.26
C PHE A 158 -3.34 -14.69 -38.00
N ALA A 159 -2.82 -15.17 -36.88
CA ALA A 159 -3.15 -16.46 -36.28
C ALA A 159 -3.20 -16.32 -34.75
N LYS A 160 -4.26 -16.81 -34.10
CA LYS A 160 -4.45 -16.77 -32.64
C LYS A 160 -5.27 -17.96 -32.14
N GLU A 161 -5.02 -18.41 -30.91
CA GLU A 161 -5.94 -19.35 -30.23
C GLU A 161 -7.28 -18.65 -29.93
N SER A 162 -8.38 -19.41 -29.93
CA SER A 162 -9.75 -18.91 -29.76
C SER A 162 -10.59 -19.71 -28.76
N SER A 163 -10.13 -20.90 -28.37
CA SER A 163 -10.69 -21.81 -27.38
C SER A 163 -9.66 -22.92 -27.17
N ASP A 164 -9.75 -23.68 -26.08
CA ASP A 164 -8.91 -24.88 -25.84
C ASP A 164 -8.78 -25.74 -27.11
N LYS A 165 -7.55 -25.87 -27.61
CA LYS A 165 -7.18 -26.59 -28.86
C LYS A 165 -7.87 -26.10 -30.15
N GLN A 166 -8.27 -24.83 -30.24
CA GLN A 166 -8.86 -24.23 -31.45
C GLN A 166 -8.19 -22.91 -31.85
N TYR A 167 -7.74 -22.84 -33.10
CA TYR A 167 -7.00 -21.70 -33.64
C TYR A 167 -7.82 -20.99 -34.72
N ARG A 168 -7.80 -19.66 -34.74
CA ARG A 168 -8.29 -18.83 -35.85
C ARG A 168 -7.11 -18.26 -36.61
N ALA A 169 -7.11 -18.38 -37.93
CA ALA A 169 -6.20 -17.66 -38.82
C ALA A 169 -6.99 -16.93 -39.90
N GLY A 170 -6.56 -15.74 -40.32
CA GLY A 170 -7.37 -14.89 -41.20
C GLY A 170 -6.63 -13.71 -41.81
N ILE A 171 -7.36 -12.95 -42.63
CA ILE A 171 -6.91 -11.73 -43.28
C ILE A 171 -7.81 -10.57 -42.81
N LEU A 172 -7.17 -9.49 -42.36
CA LEU A 172 -7.79 -8.24 -41.91
C LEU A 172 -7.47 -7.13 -42.92
N ILE A 173 -8.48 -6.33 -43.28
CA ILE A 173 -8.29 -4.99 -43.83
C ILE A 173 -8.43 -4.03 -42.64
N ASN A 174 -7.43 -3.18 -42.42
CA ASN A 174 -7.36 -2.30 -41.27
C ASN A 174 -7.22 -0.84 -41.70
N HIS A 175 -8.17 0.01 -41.30
CA HIS A 175 -8.19 1.45 -41.55
C HIS A 175 -8.00 2.21 -40.23
N GLN A 176 -6.81 2.77 -40.06
CA GLN A 176 -6.39 3.53 -38.89
C GLN A 176 -6.38 5.03 -39.20
N LYS A 177 -6.94 5.83 -38.29
CA LYS A 177 -6.82 7.29 -38.23
C LYS A 177 -6.15 7.68 -36.91
N ASP A 178 -4.96 8.24 -36.99
CA ASP A 178 -4.25 8.87 -35.87
C ASP A 178 -4.44 10.39 -35.95
N THR A 179 -4.66 11.05 -34.81
CA THR A 179 -4.66 12.51 -34.67
C THR A 179 -3.85 12.93 -33.45
N GLU A 180 -3.11 14.04 -33.56
CA GLU A 180 -2.31 14.60 -32.48
C GLU A 180 -2.42 16.13 -32.45
N ASN A 181 -2.88 16.65 -31.31
CA ASN A 181 -2.86 18.05 -30.94
C ASN A 181 -1.97 18.21 -29.70
N THR A 182 -0.75 18.69 -29.88
CA THR A 182 0.24 18.86 -28.81
C THR A 182 0.63 20.33 -28.69
N LEU A 183 0.63 20.87 -27.47
CA LEU A 183 1.17 22.19 -27.12
C LEU A 183 2.22 22.01 -26.03
N ARG A 184 3.43 22.52 -26.25
CA ARG A 184 4.51 22.51 -25.27
C ARG A 184 5.08 23.90 -25.10
N ASP A 185 5.15 24.34 -23.87
CA ASP A 185 5.87 25.55 -23.44
C ASP A 185 7.09 25.08 -22.65
N GLU A 186 8.28 25.36 -23.17
CA GLU A 186 9.56 25.07 -22.52
C GLU A 186 10.28 26.40 -22.22
N HIS A 187 11.26 26.40 -21.32
CA HIS A 187 12.03 27.60 -20.99
C HIS A 187 13.55 27.38 -21.12
N GLN A 188 14.22 28.32 -21.78
CA GLN A 188 15.67 28.40 -21.82
C GLN A 188 16.19 29.13 -20.57
N ILE A 189 16.96 28.40 -19.75
CA ILE A 189 17.66 28.91 -18.55
C ILE A 189 18.50 30.15 -18.90
N ALA A 190 18.29 31.26 -18.17
CA ALA A 190 19.27 32.35 -18.11
C ALA A 190 20.48 31.94 -17.24
N THR A 191 21.69 32.25 -17.68
CA THR A 191 22.93 31.81 -17.00
C THR A 191 23.85 32.98 -16.65
N LEU A 192 24.28 33.08 -15.40
CA LEU A 192 25.28 34.02 -14.92
C LEU A 192 26.55 33.27 -14.51
N SER A 193 27.67 33.57 -15.16
CA SER A 193 28.97 32.94 -14.93
C SER A 193 30.09 33.98 -14.83
N ALA A 194 30.94 33.88 -13.80
CA ALA A 194 32.06 34.81 -13.54
C ALA A 194 33.20 34.14 -12.73
N GLU A 195 34.32 34.83 -12.51
CA GLU A 195 35.23 34.50 -11.40
C GLU A 195 34.66 34.91 -10.03
N GLN A 196 33.93 36.02 -9.97
CA GLN A 196 33.16 36.46 -8.79
C GLN A 196 31.91 37.20 -9.28
N ILE A 197 30.75 36.99 -8.65
CA ILE A 197 29.51 37.71 -8.99
C ILE A 197 29.06 38.56 -7.80
N ASN A 198 28.88 39.86 -8.00
CA ASN A 198 28.17 40.73 -7.06
C ASN A 198 26.85 41.18 -7.68
N ILE A 199 25.78 41.09 -6.91
CA ILE A 199 24.41 41.43 -7.33
C ILE A 199 23.81 42.38 -6.29
N THR A 200 23.44 43.59 -6.70
CA THR A 200 22.77 44.56 -5.82
C THR A 200 21.49 45.12 -6.44
N ALA A 201 20.49 45.35 -5.60
CA ALA A 201 19.26 46.04 -5.96
C ALA A 201 18.81 46.98 -4.82
N GLY A 202 18.15 48.09 -5.15
CA GLY A 202 17.48 48.95 -4.16
C GLY A 202 16.08 48.46 -3.78
N ASP A 203 15.48 47.60 -4.61
CA ASP A 203 14.23 46.88 -4.36
C ASP A 203 14.47 45.36 -4.52
N ASP A 204 13.42 44.55 -4.73
CA ASP A 204 13.49 43.09 -4.84
C ASP A 204 14.51 42.56 -5.87
N ILE A 205 15.18 41.45 -5.51
CA ILE A 205 15.98 40.60 -6.42
C ILE A 205 15.25 39.28 -6.65
N LYS A 206 15.00 38.89 -7.90
CA LYS A 206 14.25 37.67 -8.24
C LYS A 206 14.94 36.86 -9.34
N PHE A 207 15.03 35.55 -9.12
CA PHE A 207 15.58 34.55 -10.03
C PHE A 207 14.50 33.52 -10.33
N PHE A 208 14.23 33.24 -11.60
CA PHE A 208 13.27 32.22 -12.05
C PHE A 208 13.97 31.23 -12.98
N GLY A 209 14.23 30.00 -12.51
CA GLY A 209 14.89 28.96 -13.31
C GLY A 209 16.28 29.35 -13.85
N THR A 210 17.05 30.08 -13.05
CA THR A 210 18.37 30.62 -13.39
C THR A 210 19.51 29.64 -13.04
N GLY A 211 20.58 29.62 -13.83
CA GLY A 211 21.86 29.03 -13.45
C GLY A 211 22.86 30.11 -13.01
N ILE A 212 23.47 29.96 -11.84
CA ILE A 212 24.52 30.88 -11.33
C ILE A 212 25.77 30.07 -11.01
N SER A 213 26.90 30.36 -11.66
CA SER A 213 28.16 29.62 -11.46
C SER A 213 29.34 30.54 -11.26
N THR A 214 30.34 30.09 -10.51
CA THR A 214 31.66 30.76 -10.49
C THR A 214 32.78 29.82 -10.88
N SER A 215 33.85 30.37 -11.49
CA SER A 215 35.06 29.64 -11.88
C SER A 215 36.09 29.57 -10.74
N LYS A 216 36.20 30.65 -9.95
CA LYS A 216 36.82 30.73 -8.62
C LYS A 216 35.87 31.54 -7.72
N GLY A 217 36.35 32.25 -6.70
CA GLY A 217 35.66 33.37 -6.05
C GLY A 217 34.22 33.16 -5.53
N ASP A 218 33.65 34.25 -5.00
CA ASP A 218 32.42 34.23 -4.20
C ASP A 218 31.20 34.76 -5.00
N VAL A 219 30.00 34.56 -4.46
CA VAL A 219 28.78 35.24 -4.90
C VAL A 219 28.18 36.04 -3.75
N ILE A 220 27.88 37.32 -4.02
CA ILE A 220 27.36 38.26 -3.03
C ILE A 220 26.06 38.88 -3.56
N ILE A 221 24.95 38.68 -2.84
CA ILE A 221 23.62 39.18 -3.20
C ILE A 221 23.12 40.10 -2.08
N LYS A 222 22.79 41.36 -2.40
CA LYS A 222 22.41 42.39 -1.41
C LYS A 222 21.23 43.25 -1.85
N THR A 223 20.20 43.35 -1.00
CA THR A 223 19.06 44.28 -1.18
C THR A 223 18.45 44.67 0.18
N PRO A 224 17.95 45.90 0.38
CA PRO A 224 17.16 46.25 1.55
C PRO A 224 15.74 45.66 1.53
N LYS A 225 15.37 44.92 0.47
CA LYS A 225 14.09 44.24 0.25
C LYS A 225 14.29 42.72 0.13
N ASN A 226 13.49 42.04 -0.68
CA ASN A 226 13.40 40.58 -0.68
C ASN A 226 14.34 39.96 -1.73
N VAL A 227 14.80 38.73 -1.45
CA VAL A 227 15.50 37.88 -2.41
C VAL A 227 14.63 36.66 -2.70
N GLY A 228 14.42 36.34 -3.97
CA GLY A 228 13.58 35.23 -4.41
C GLY A 228 14.28 34.30 -5.39
N PHE A 229 14.41 33.03 -5.05
CA PHE A 229 14.80 31.94 -5.93
C PHE A 229 13.57 31.07 -6.21
N PHE A 230 12.99 31.25 -7.39
CA PHE A 230 11.71 30.66 -7.79
C PHE A 230 11.90 29.67 -8.93
N THR A 231 10.95 28.74 -9.07
CA THR A 231 10.92 27.88 -10.26
C THR A 231 10.33 28.62 -11.46
N ALA A 232 10.90 28.39 -12.65
CA ALA A 232 10.13 28.49 -13.90
C ALA A 232 9.41 27.14 -14.16
N LYS A 233 8.51 27.07 -15.16
CA LYS A 233 7.72 25.86 -15.43
C LYS A 233 7.69 25.51 -16.91
N ASN A 234 8.11 24.30 -17.25
CA ASN A 234 7.87 23.72 -18.58
C ASN A 234 6.54 22.95 -18.53
N ARG A 235 5.66 23.12 -19.51
CA ARG A 235 4.36 22.44 -19.57
C ARG A 235 4.12 21.78 -20.92
N ALA A 236 3.59 20.56 -20.91
CA ALA A 236 3.22 19.81 -22.10
C ALA A 236 1.76 19.33 -22.01
N LEU A 237 0.90 19.89 -22.87
CA LEU A 237 -0.47 19.47 -23.13
C LEU A 237 -0.48 18.60 -24.38
N ILE A 238 -0.95 17.35 -24.27
CA ILE A 238 -0.87 16.34 -25.33
C ILE A 238 -2.22 15.64 -25.48
N ASN A 239 -2.92 15.91 -26.59
CA ASN A 239 -4.17 15.28 -26.94
C ASN A 239 -3.95 14.38 -28.16
N LYS A 240 -4.25 13.08 -28.05
CA LYS A 240 -4.18 12.13 -29.17
C LYS A 240 -5.44 11.28 -29.22
N ASN A 241 -6.10 11.24 -30.38
CA ASN A 241 -7.16 10.28 -30.67
C ASN A 241 -6.68 9.32 -31.78
N GLN A 242 -6.83 8.02 -31.53
CA GLN A 242 -6.61 6.93 -32.48
C GLN A 242 -7.93 6.17 -32.72
N VAL A 243 -8.52 6.33 -33.91
CA VAL A 243 -9.68 5.54 -34.36
C VAL A 243 -9.21 4.44 -35.30
N ASN A 244 -9.48 3.18 -34.98
CA ASN A 244 -9.13 2.03 -35.79
C ASN A 244 -10.37 1.21 -36.17
N ASN A 245 -10.53 0.94 -37.47
CA ASN A 245 -11.61 0.12 -38.00
C ASN A 245 -10.99 -1.06 -38.76
N SER A 246 -11.16 -2.28 -38.26
CA SER A 246 -10.72 -3.49 -38.96
C SER A 246 -11.91 -4.34 -39.38
N GLY A 247 -11.86 -4.90 -40.59
CA GLY A 247 -12.82 -5.86 -41.11
C GLY A 247 -12.08 -7.00 -41.78
N GLY A 248 -12.40 -8.25 -41.45
CA GLY A 248 -11.62 -9.39 -41.90
C GLY A 248 -12.38 -10.71 -42.00
N PHE A 249 -11.83 -11.61 -42.81
CA PHE A 249 -12.28 -12.99 -42.95
C PHE A 249 -11.33 -13.91 -42.18
N TYR A 250 -11.87 -14.84 -41.41
CA TYR A 250 -11.10 -15.83 -40.66
C TYR A 250 -11.60 -17.26 -40.88
N PHE A 251 -10.66 -18.18 -40.80
CA PHE A 251 -10.87 -19.62 -40.75
C PHE A 251 -10.53 -20.11 -39.35
N THR A 252 -11.44 -20.88 -38.74
CA THR A 252 -11.23 -21.55 -37.45
C THR A 252 -10.91 -23.01 -37.71
N SER A 253 -9.92 -23.57 -37.03
CA SER A 253 -9.53 -24.97 -37.12
C SER A 253 -9.01 -25.49 -35.77
N GLY A 254 -9.44 -26.68 -35.38
CA GLY A 254 -9.04 -27.34 -34.15
C GLY A 254 -9.55 -28.77 -34.09
N MET A 255 -9.23 -29.47 -32.99
CA MET A 255 -9.61 -30.89 -32.86
C MET A 255 -11.12 -31.13 -32.94
N ASP A 256 -11.94 -30.16 -32.55
CA ASP A 256 -13.40 -30.32 -32.42
C ASP A 256 -14.22 -29.59 -33.48
N LYS A 257 -13.69 -28.49 -34.04
CA LYS A 257 -14.46 -27.57 -34.90
C LYS A 257 -13.61 -27.00 -36.02
N THR A 258 -14.23 -26.86 -37.19
CA THR A 258 -13.73 -26.10 -38.33
C THR A 258 -14.82 -25.14 -38.79
N GLY A 259 -14.46 -23.92 -39.19
CA GLY A 259 -15.45 -22.93 -39.61
C GLY A 259 -14.86 -21.72 -40.32
N THR A 260 -15.73 -20.91 -40.91
CA THR A 260 -15.37 -19.64 -41.55
C THR A 260 -16.21 -18.52 -40.99
N GLY A 261 -15.66 -17.33 -40.84
CA GLY A 261 -16.38 -16.19 -40.31
C GLY A 261 -15.86 -14.84 -40.77
N LEU A 262 -16.70 -13.84 -40.55
CA LEU A 262 -16.37 -12.43 -40.72
C LEU A 262 -16.26 -11.80 -39.33
N GLN A 263 -15.26 -10.95 -39.14
CA GLN A 263 -15.15 -10.09 -37.97
C GLN A 263 -15.05 -8.63 -38.39
N TYR A 264 -15.66 -7.75 -37.57
CA TYR A 264 -15.48 -6.31 -37.62
C TYR A 264 -15.17 -5.83 -36.19
N THR A 265 -14.12 -5.02 -36.08
CA THR A 265 -13.67 -4.44 -34.80
C THR A 265 -13.48 -2.95 -34.99
N HIS A 266 -14.21 -2.17 -34.20
CA HIS A 266 -14.07 -0.72 -34.07
C HIS A 266 -13.42 -0.39 -32.72
N ILE A 267 -12.37 0.41 -32.74
CA ILE A 267 -11.70 0.94 -31.54
C ILE A 267 -11.60 2.46 -31.71
N ASP A 268 -12.06 3.21 -30.70
CA ASP A 268 -11.83 4.64 -30.55
C ASP A 268 -11.09 4.86 -29.24
N LYS A 269 -9.92 5.49 -29.31
CA LYS A 269 -9.04 5.72 -28.16
C LYS A 269 -8.65 7.19 -28.10
N GLU A 270 -9.27 7.93 -27.19
CA GLU A 270 -8.89 9.28 -26.82
C GLU A 270 -7.89 9.25 -25.65
N SER A 271 -6.87 10.10 -25.71
CA SER A 271 -5.90 10.28 -24.64
C SER A 271 -5.51 11.74 -24.50
N TYR A 272 -5.50 12.22 -23.26
CA TYR A 272 -5.14 13.56 -22.81
C TYR A 272 -4.00 13.43 -21.79
N SER A 273 -3.01 14.32 -21.85
CA SER A 273 -2.02 14.46 -20.79
C SER A 273 -1.59 15.90 -20.61
N ASP A 274 -1.33 16.28 -19.36
CA ASP A 274 -0.90 17.60 -18.94
C ASP A 274 0.24 17.45 -17.94
N ILE A 275 1.45 17.84 -18.33
CA ILE A 275 2.67 17.57 -17.59
C ILE A 275 3.40 18.89 -17.30
N GLU A 276 3.52 19.28 -16.04
CA GLU A 276 4.32 20.42 -15.59
C GLU A 276 5.63 19.95 -14.93
N ASN A 277 6.77 20.41 -15.44
CA ASN A 277 8.10 20.16 -14.87
C ASN A 277 8.72 21.48 -14.41
N ASN A 278 9.18 21.51 -13.16
CA ASN A 278 9.76 22.68 -12.52
C ASN A 278 11.24 22.86 -12.87
N LEU A 279 11.55 24.03 -13.41
CA LEU A 279 12.87 24.51 -13.71
C LEU A 279 13.36 25.38 -12.54
N VAL A 280 13.92 24.73 -11.52
CA VAL A 280 14.40 25.38 -10.28
C VAL A 280 15.72 26.14 -10.50
N VAL A 281 15.97 27.17 -9.68
CA VAL A 281 17.27 27.86 -9.66
C VAL A 281 18.36 26.91 -9.16
N LYS A 282 19.54 26.98 -9.78
CA LYS A 282 20.73 26.21 -9.38
C LYS A 282 21.96 27.11 -9.25
N THR A 283 22.74 26.93 -8.18
CA THR A 283 24.01 27.64 -8.01
C THR A 283 25.18 26.67 -7.85
N HIS A 284 26.30 26.90 -8.53
CA HIS A 284 27.55 26.14 -8.37
C HIS A 284 28.73 27.07 -8.10
N ILE A 285 29.03 27.31 -6.82
CA ILE A 285 29.90 28.40 -6.35
C ILE A 285 31.20 27.83 -5.78
N LYS A 286 32.35 28.36 -6.20
CA LYS A 286 33.69 27.88 -5.78
C LYS A 286 34.26 28.55 -4.53
N GLY A 287 33.67 29.66 -4.13
CA GLY A 287 33.91 30.35 -2.87
C GLY A 287 32.68 30.31 -1.98
N ASP A 288 32.42 31.42 -1.30
CA ASP A 288 31.26 31.60 -0.42
C ASP A 288 30.02 32.07 -1.22
N LEU A 289 28.83 31.72 -0.74
CA LEU A 289 27.56 32.34 -1.16
C LEU A 289 26.99 33.16 -0.01
N ASN A 290 27.00 34.48 -0.17
CA ASN A 290 26.57 35.46 0.84
C ASN A 290 25.30 36.18 0.37
N ILE A 291 24.19 35.97 1.08
CA ILE A 291 22.88 36.59 0.78
C ILE A 291 22.50 37.49 1.97
N ASN A 292 22.27 38.78 1.70
CA ASN A 292 21.77 39.74 2.69
C ASN A 292 20.50 40.42 2.17
N ALA A 293 19.37 40.10 2.81
CA ALA A 293 18.05 40.68 2.53
C ALA A 293 17.59 41.52 3.73
N GLY A 294 17.18 42.77 3.47
CA GLY A 294 16.46 43.57 4.46
C GLY A 294 15.03 43.07 4.67
N GLY A 295 14.42 42.52 3.61
CA GLY A 295 13.18 41.74 3.61
C GLY A 295 13.45 40.24 3.65
N ASP A 296 12.55 39.46 3.05
CA ASP A 296 12.52 38.00 3.18
C ASP A 296 13.35 37.30 2.09
N LEU A 297 13.96 36.16 2.44
CA LEU A 297 14.50 35.20 1.48
C LEU A 297 13.45 34.13 1.20
N ASN A 298 13.12 33.92 -0.08
CA ASN A 298 12.19 32.88 -0.52
C ASN A 298 12.89 31.96 -1.51
N GLN A 299 12.83 30.64 -1.28
CA GLN A 299 13.52 29.62 -2.08
C GLN A 299 12.51 28.50 -2.40
N GLN A 300 12.35 28.14 -3.67
CA GLN A 300 11.45 27.07 -4.12
C GLN A 300 12.25 26.00 -4.86
N GLY A 301 12.34 24.80 -4.28
CA GLY A 301 13.09 23.67 -4.83
C GLY A 301 14.55 23.97 -5.19
N THR A 302 15.14 25.04 -4.62
CA THR A 302 16.38 25.66 -5.10
C THR A 302 17.60 24.82 -4.72
N GLN A 303 18.57 24.71 -5.62
CA GLN A 303 19.70 23.78 -5.49
C GLN A 303 21.02 24.54 -5.39
N HIS A 304 21.52 24.71 -4.17
CA HIS A 304 22.81 25.35 -3.88
C HIS A 304 23.92 24.31 -3.68
N ASP A 305 24.90 24.34 -4.57
CA ASP A 305 26.17 23.63 -4.42
C ASP A 305 27.30 24.65 -4.24
N VAL A 306 27.74 24.83 -3.00
CA VAL A 306 28.75 25.81 -2.58
C VAL A 306 29.98 25.05 -2.08
N ALA A 307 31.18 25.51 -2.46
CA ALA A 307 32.43 24.86 -2.08
C ALA A 307 32.96 25.31 -0.70
N LYS A 308 32.58 26.51 -0.26
CA LYS A 308 32.89 27.06 1.08
C LYS A 308 31.60 27.40 1.84
N ASN A 309 31.46 28.61 2.40
CA ASN A 309 30.37 28.98 3.31
C ASN A 309 29.08 29.34 2.57
N TYR A 310 27.94 28.84 3.04
CA TYR A 310 26.61 29.39 2.72
C TYR A 310 26.14 30.26 3.88
N SER A 311 25.99 31.57 3.66
CA SER A 311 25.66 32.55 4.70
C SER A 311 24.48 33.43 4.30
N VAL A 312 23.39 33.35 5.07
CA VAL A 312 22.15 34.11 4.87
C VAL A 312 21.87 35.01 6.06
N GLU A 313 21.52 36.28 5.79
CA GLU A 313 20.79 37.16 6.71
C GLU A 313 19.50 37.66 6.04
N ALA A 314 18.35 37.52 6.70
CA ALA A 314 17.04 37.94 6.17
C ALA A 314 16.05 38.36 7.28
N SER A 315 14.88 38.89 6.89
CA SER A 315 13.70 39.03 7.78
C SER A 315 13.12 37.65 8.09
N ASN A 316 12.47 36.99 7.14
CA ASN A 316 12.13 35.56 7.17
C ASN A 316 13.01 34.79 6.17
N ILE A 317 13.14 33.47 6.36
CA ILE A 317 13.74 32.54 5.39
C ILE A 317 12.72 31.44 5.10
N ASN A 318 12.26 31.34 3.85
CA ASN A 318 11.21 30.40 3.43
C ASN A 318 11.76 29.42 2.38
N ASN A 319 12.10 28.21 2.80
CA ASN A 319 12.62 27.12 1.97
C ASN A 319 11.48 26.15 1.63
N MET A 320 10.75 26.46 0.56
CA MET A 320 9.56 25.72 0.11
C MET A 320 9.94 24.59 -0.86
N ALA A 321 9.05 23.60 -0.97
CA ALA A 321 9.07 22.61 -2.04
C ALA A 321 8.45 23.18 -3.33
N SER A 322 8.58 22.44 -4.42
CA SER A 322 7.99 22.77 -5.72
C SER A 322 7.60 21.52 -6.50
N ASN A 323 6.31 21.29 -6.73
CA ASN A 323 5.82 20.02 -7.26
C ASN A 323 5.84 19.93 -8.79
N ASN A 324 6.54 18.94 -9.35
CA ASN A 324 6.30 18.48 -10.71
C ASN A 324 4.92 17.81 -10.75
N LEU A 325 4.12 18.06 -11.78
CA LEU A 325 2.78 17.52 -11.93
C LEU A 325 2.69 16.70 -13.22
N ALA A 326 2.06 15.54 -13.18
CA ALA A 326 1.77 14.74 -14.37
C ALA A 326 0.35 14.17 -14.27
N PHE A 327 -0.57 14.80 -15.00
CA PHE A 327 -1.92 14.29 -15.21
C PHE A 327 -2.01 13.55 -16.54
N SER A 328 -2.72 12.43 -16.56
CA SER A 328 -3.12 11.77 -17.80
C SER A 328 -4.54 11.21 -17.69
N LYS A 329 -5.24 11.15 -18.82
CA LYS A 329 -6.57 10.55 -18.94
C LYS A 329 -6.68 9.84 -20.27
N THR A 330 -7.12 8.58 -20.26
CA THR A 330 -7.41 7.79 -21.47
C THR A 330 -8.85 7.29 -21.40
N ASP A 331 -9.60 7.45 -22.49
CA ASP A 331 -10.90 6.82 -22.71
C ASP A 331 -10.78 5.90 -23.92
N THR A 332 -11.17 4.64 -23.80
CA THR A 332 -11.06 3.64 -24.87
C THR A 332 -12.38 2.91 -25.01
N LEU A 333 -13.04 3.11 -26.14
CA LEU A 333 -14.23 2.38 -26.58
C LEU A 333 -13.79 1.30 -27.59
N GLN A 334 -14.20 0.06 -27.35
CA GLN A 334 -14.00 -1.05 -28.27
C GLN A 334 -15.33 -1.76 -28.52
N VAL A 335 -15.66 -1.99 -29.78
CA VAL A 335 -16.85 -2.73 -30.24
C VAL A 335 -16.43 -3.79 -31.24
N ASP A 336 -16.67 -5.05 -30.90
CA ASP A 336 -16.43 -6.22 -31.74
C ASP A 336 -17.74 -6.86 -32.18
N VAL A 337 -17.82 -7.23 -33.45
CA VAL A 337 -18.91 -7.99 -34.06
C VAL A 337 -18.28 -9.14 -34.85
N SER A 338 -18.70 -10.38 -34.59
CA SER A 338 -18.30 -11.51 -35.42
C SER A 338 -19.45 -12.45 -35.76
N ILE A 339 -19.43 -12.96 -37.00
CA ILE A 339 -20.43 -13.85 -37.56
C ILE A 339 -19.69 -15.07 -38.12
N GLY A 340 -19.89 -16.24 -37.53
CA GLY A 340 -19.19 -17.47 -37.86
C GLY A 340 -20.13 -18.61 -38.25
N ASN A 341 -19.82 -19.28 -39.35
CA ASN A 341 -20.39 -20.57 -39.73
C ASN A 341 -19.44 -21.68 -39.27
N ASN A 342 -19.87 -22.47 -38.28
CA ASN A 342 -19.04 -23.49 -37.64
C ASN A 342 -19.62 -24.89 -37.89
N ILE A 343 -18.75 -25.83 -38.24
CA ILE A 343 -19.04 -27.26 -38.35
C ILE A 343 -18.39 -27.96 -37.16
N ASP A 344 -19.19 -28.68 -36.38
CA ASP A 344 -18.69 -29.50 -35.26
C ASP A 344 -18.43 -30.94 -35.73
N HIS A 345 -17.17 -31.37 -35.63
CA HIS A 345 -16.69 -32.69 -36.05
C HIS A 345 -16.09 -33.50 -34.88
N SER A 346 -16.30 -33.05 -33.64
CA SER A 346 -15.73 -33.64 -32.42
C SER A 346 -16.07 -35.12 -32.22
N GLY A 347 -17.19 -35.61 -32.80
CA GLY A 347 -17.57 -37.02 -32.81
C GLY A 347 -16.67 -37.94 -33.66
N MET A 348 -15.86 -37.38 -34.56
CA MET A 348 -15.04 -38.15 -35.51
C MET A 348 -13.54 -38.12 -35.18
N THR A 349 -13.06 -37.10 -34.48
CA THR A 349 -11.64 -36.88 -34.14
C THR A 349 -11.25 -37.42 -32.77
N ARG A 350 -12.10 -37.24 -31.75
CA ARG A 350 -11.83 -37.66 -30.36
C ARG A 350 -11.61 -39.17 -30.15
N PRO A 351 -12.14 -40.11 -30.97
CA PRO A 351 -11.75 -41.52 -30.89
C PRO A 351 -10.26 -41.75 -31.20
N ILE A 352 -9.68 -40.97 -32.12
CA ILE A 352 -8.28 -41.15 -32.58
C ILE A 352 -7.29 -40.66 -31.52
N GLU A 353 -7.63 -39.61 -30.74
CA GLU A 353 -6.78 -39.16 -29.61
C GLU A 353 -6.62 -40.24 -28.53
N LYS A 354 -7.58 -41.17 -28.39
CA LYS A 354 -7.47 -42.30 -27.46
C LYS A 354 -6.53 -43.40 -27.94
N VAL A 355 -6.45 -43.65 -29.25
CA VAL A 355 -5.59 -44.71 -29.82
C VAL A 355 -4.10 -44.34 -29.75
N ILE A 356 -3.78 -43.04 -29.82
CA ILE A 356 -2.37 -42.55 -29.78
C ILE A 356 -1.83 -42.46 -28.32
N LYS A 357 -2.71 -42.48 -27.31
CA LYS A 357 -2.33 -42.30 -25.89
C LYS A 357 -2.22 -43.59 -25.08
N ASP A 358 -2.53 -44.75 -25.66
CA ASP A 358 -2.30 -46.06 -25.05
C ASP A 358 -1.92 -47.12 -26.12
N PRO A 359 -0.62 -47.40 -26.32
CA PRO A 359 -0.17 -48.37 -27.33
C PRO A 359 -0.51 -49.84 -27.02
N ALA A 360 -1.03 -50.17 -25.83
CA ALA A 360 -1.11 -51.55 -25.35
C ALA A 360 -2.15 -52.43 -26.08
N ASN A 361 -3.19 -51.84 -26.68
CA ASN A 361 -4.28 -52.58 -27.35
C ASN A 361 -4.35 -52.34 -28.88
N THR A 362 -3.20 -52.10 -29.51
CA THR A 362 -3.11 -51.68 -30.93
C THR A 362 -3.56 -52.74 -31.96
N LEU A 363 -3.77 -54.01 -31.57
CA LEU A 363 -4.23 -55.06 -32.50
C LEU A 363 -5.77 -55.17 -32.63
N ASP A 364 -6.54 -54.82 -31.60
CA ASP A 364 -8.01 -55.07 -31.58
C ASP A 364 -8.79 -54.10 -32.49
N TYR A 365 -8.13 -53.02 -32.94
CA TYR A 365 -8.69 -52.04 -33.89
C TYR A 365 -8.42 -52.39 -35.38
N ILE A 366 -7.67 -53.46 -35.69
CA ILE A 366 -7.27 -53.79 -37.08
C ILE A 366 -7.74 -55.20 -37.49
N GLY A 367 -9.07 -55.43 -37.45
CA GLY A 367 -9.73 -56.50 -38.22
C GLY A 367 -10.87 -57.21 -37.48
N GLY A 368 -12.11 -57.12 -37.98
CA GLY A 368 -13.26 -57.85 -37.41
C GLY A 368 -14.64 -57.27 -37.72
N ARG A 369 -15.06 -57.30 -38.99
CA ARG A 369 -16.36 -56.79 -39.51
C ARG A 369 -17.58 -57.08 -38.59
N GLY A 370 -18.39 -56.06 -38.24
CA GLY A 370 -19.50 -56.23 -37.27
C GLY A 370 -20.78 -55.34 -37.40
N SER A 371 -20.98 -54.60 -38.48
CA SER A 371 -22.13 -53.68 -38.74
C SER A 371 -22.22 -52.39 -37.90
N GLN A 372 -23.04 -51.42 -38.34
CA GLN A 372 -23.04 -50.02 -37.87
C GLN A 372 -24.27 -49.65 -37.02
N LYS A 373 -24.04 -48.88 -35.95
CA LYS A 373 -24.93 -47.79 -35.48
C LYS A 373 -24.19 -46.94 -34.43
N GLY A 374 -23.98 -45.64 -34.70
CA GLY A 374 -23.29 -44.76 -33.75
C GLY A 374 -22.60 -43.51 -34.33
N VAL A 375 -22.48 -43.39 -35.65
CA VAL A 375 -22.04 -42.12 -36.29
C VAL A 375 -23.24 -41.17 -36.34
N SER A 376 -23.10 -39.98 -35.76
CA SER A 376 -24.06 -38.87 -35.88
C SER A 376 -23.60 -37.89 -36.95
N ASP A 377 -24.53 -37.41 -37.78
CA ASP A 377 -24.21 -36.43 -38.83
C ASP A 377 -23.63 -35.12 -38.26
N PRO A 378 -22.70 -34.46 -38.97
CA PRO A 378 -22.14 -33.18 -38.56
C PRO A 378 -23.23 -32.10 -38.55
N THR A 379 -23.14 -31.17 -37.58
CA THR A 379 -24.10 -30.07 -37.46
C THR A 379 -23.49 -28.75 -37.92
N ILE A 380 -24.29 -27.95 -38.63
CA ILE A 380 -23.94 -26.60 -39.08
C ILE A 380 -24.58 -25.62 -38.09
N GLY A 381 -23.73 -24.80 -37.45
CA GLY A 381 -24.16 -23.73 -36.54
C GLY A 381 -23.82 -22.35 -37.09
N LEU A 382 -24.75 -21.41 -36.91
CA LEU A 382 -24.52 -19.98 -37.10
C LEU A 382 -24.32 -19.33 -35.72
N ASP A 383 -23.15 -18.75 -35.53
CA ASP A 383 -22.74 -18.01 -34.34
C ASP A 383 -22.70 -16.52 -34.65
N VAL A 384 -23.39 -15.70 -33.85
CA VAL A 384 -23.36 -14.23 -33.91
C VAL A 384 -23.02 -13.70 -32.52
N ASP A 385 -21.84 -13.09 -32.41
CA ASP A 385 -21.32 -12.53 -31.18
C ASP A 385 -21.11 -11.01 -31.34
N VAL A 386 -21.62 -10.22 -30.38
CA VAL A 386 -21.45 -8.77 -30.29
C VAL A 386 -20.98 -8.41 -28.89
N SER A 387 -19.85 -7.70 -28.77
CA SER A 387 -19.33 -7.23 -27.48
C SER A 387 -18.86 -5.78 -27.56
N GLY A 388 -19.32 -4.95 -26.64
CA GLY A 388 -18.86 -3.59 -26.43
C GLY A 388 -18.17 -3.46 -25.07
N SER A 389 -17.09 -2.68 -25.01
CA SER A 389 -16.46 -2.29 -23.74
C SER A 389 -15.93 -0.86 -23.79
N ARG A 390 -15.99 -0.18 -22.66
CA ARG A 390 -15.38 1.13 -22.44
C ARG A 390 -14.48 1.05 -21.21
N THR A 391 -13.29 1.64 -21.31
CA THR A 391 -12.37 1.80 -20.17
C THR A 391 -11.94 3.26 -20.11
N LYS A 392 -12.16 3.92 -18.98
CA LYS A 392 -11.56 5.22 -18.66
C LYS A 392 -10.52 5.02 -17.57
N THR A 393 -9.33 5.57 -17.74
CA THR A 393 -8.30 5.66 -16.70
C THR A 393 -7.87 7.11 -16.59
N SER A 394 -7.67 7.59 -15.37
CA SER A 394 -7.16 8.92 -15.06
C SER A 394 -6.10 8.81 -13.97
N ASP A 395 -4.90 9.29 -14.24
CA ASP A 395 -3.74 9.26 -13.35
C ASP A 395 -3.29 10.69 -13.04
N ASN A 396 -2.83 10.93 -11.81
CA ASN A 396 -2.39 12.23 -11.32
C ASN A 396 -1.24 12.06 -10.33
N ASP A 397 -0.02 12.32 -10.78
CA ASP A 397 1.20 12.35 -9.97
C ASP A 397 1.57 13.80 -9.61
N ALA A 398 1.98 14.03 -8.36
CA ALA A 398 2.63 15.25 -7.92
C ALA A 398 3.90 14.90 -7.10
N LEU A 399 5.07 15.34 -7.56
CA LEU A 399 6.37 14.99 -6.97
C LEU A 399 7.11 16.24 -6.49
N ALA A 400 7.42 16.32 -5.21
CA ALA A 400 8.01 17.50 -4.58
C ALA A 400 9.52 17.60 -4.82
N LEU A 401 9.96 18.73 -5.41
CA LEU A 401 11.36 19.14 -5.43
C LEU A 401 11.63 20.07 -4.26
N VAL A 402 12.39 19.60 -3.27
CA VAL A 402 12.73 20.33 -2.04
C VAL A 402 13.95 21.23 -2.24
N THR A 403 14.06 22.29 -1.43
CA THR A 403 15.26 23.14 -1.40
C THR A 403 16.44 22.36 -0.80
N SER A 404 17.62 22.49 -1.40
CA SER A 404 18.82 21.72 -1.08
C SER A 404 20.04 22.64 -1.01
N ILE A 405 20.72 22.64 0.15
CA ILE A 405 21.86 23.52 0.45
C ILE A 405 23.05 22.65 0.86
N LYS A 406 24.03 22.55 -0.04
CA LYS A 406 25.32 21.91 0.19
C LYS A 406 26.41 22.98 0.28
N ALA A 407 27.19 22.95 1.34
CA ALA A 407 28.28 23.90 1.63
C ALA A 407 29.37 23.22 2.46
N GLN A 408 30.51 23.88 2.69
CA GLN A 408 31.48 23.47 3.71
C GLN A 408 30.88 23.66 5.11
N ASP A 409 30.37 24.89 5.35
CA ASP A 409 29.67 25.36 6.55
C ASP A 409 28.37 26.08 6.15
N ILE A 410 27.34 25.97 6.98
CA ILE A 410 26.01 26.57 6.74
C ILE A 410 25.64 27.52 7.88
N LYS A 411 25.28 28.76 7.56
CA LYS A 411 24.82 29.78 8.51
C LYS A 411 23.57 30.49 8.00
N GLN A 412 22.50 30.45 8.79
CA GLN A 412 21.27 31.18 8.51
C GLN A 412 20.86 32.04 9.71
N VAL A 413 20.55 33.31 9.45
CA VAL A 413 20.10 34.28 10.46
C VAL A 413 18.83 34.97 9.95
N ALA A 414 17.67 34.51 10.43
CA ALA A 414 16.41 35.22 10.28
C ALA A 414 16.20 36.17 11.46
N LYS A 415 15.67 37.36 11.19
CA LYS A 415 15.18 38.29 12.23
C LYS A 415 13.82 37.83 12.80
N LYS A 416 13.07 37.06 12.00
CA LYS A 416 11.79 36.44 12.30
C LYS A 416 11.90 34.93 12.05
N ASP A 417 11.04 34.33 11.23
CA ASP A 417 10.89 32.88 11.17
C ASP A 417 11.77 32.24 10.08
N VAL A 418 12.19 31.00 10.32
CA VAL A 418 12.66 30.08 9.28
C VAL A 418 11.60 29.00 9.06
N LEU A 419 11.14 28.85 7.82
CA LEU A 419 10.17 27.85 7.40
C LEU A 419 10.80 26.95 6.33
N ASP A 420 10.93 25.66 6.65
CA ASP A 420 11.53 24.64 5.83
C ASP A 420 10.51 23.55 5.48
N GLU A 421 10.41 23.22 4.20
CA GLU A 421 9.54 22.18 3.66
C GLU A 421 10.40 21.11 2.97
N GLY A 422 10.59 19.97 3.63
CA GLY A 422 11.45 18.87 3.19
C GLY A 422 12.91 19.27 2.93
N THR A 423 13.36 20.41 3.45
CA THR A 423 14.65 21.02 3.08
C THR A 423 15.84 20.17 3.52
N GLN A 424 16.86 20.12 2.65
CA GLN A 424 18.03 19.23 2.78
C GLN A 424 19.30 20.07 2.95
N TYR A 425 19.89 20.08 4.15
CA TYR A 425 21.14 20.77 4.45
C TYR A 425 22.30 19.78 4.55
N ARG A 426 23.44 20.15 3.96
CA ARG A 426 24.66 19.34 3.98
C ARG A 426 25.91 20.21 4.11
N ALA A 427 26.34 20.45 5.35
CA ALA A 427 27.67 20.94 5.67
C ALA A 427 28.67 19.76 5.52
N THR A 428 29.57 19.84 4.54
CA THR A 428 30.40 18.69 4.13
C THR A 428 31.60 18.43 5.02
N GLU A 429 32.08 19.45 5.74
CA GLU A 429 33.27 19.40 6.59
C GLU A 429 33.03 20.13 7.93
N GLY A 430 32.38 21.29 7.87
CA GLY A 430 32.08 22.11 9.02
C GLY A 430 30.73 21.83 9.68
N GLY A 431 30.16 22.87 10.27
CA GLY A 431 28.93 22.84 11.06
C GLY A 431 27.72 23.45 10.34
N MET A 432 26.56 23.33 10.97
CA MET A 432 25.37 24.11 10.62
C MET A 432 24.93 24.99 11.79
N SER A 433 24.60 26.25 11.51
CA SER A 433 24.01 27.19 12.45
C SER A 433 22.74 27.86 11.90
N LEU A 434 21.69 27.92 12.72
CA LEU A 434 20.41 28.55 12.39
C LEU A 434 19.94 29.41 13.56
N GLN A 435 19.62 30.68 13.29
CA GLN A 435 19.08 31.61 14.27
C GLN A 435 17.78 32.24 13.75
N GLY A 436 16.79 32.37 14.63
CA GLY A 436 15.49 32.97 14.29
C GLY A 436 14.63 33.31 15.51
N THR A 437 13.43 33.82 15.25
CA THR A 437 12.34 33.88 16.24
C THR A 437 11.67 32.53 16.38
N ARG A 438 11.32 31.86 15.26
CA ARG A 438 10.86 30.46 15.25
C ARG A 438 11.51 29.67 14.13
N HIS A 439 11.46 28.34 14.24
CA HIS A 439 11.90 27.42 13.20
C HIS A 439 10.82 26.34 12.97
N PHE A 440 10.41 26.14 11.72
CA PHE A 440 9.44 25.12 11.32
C PHE A 440 10.06 24.21 10.27
N SER A 441 10.49 23.01 10.66
CA SER A 441 10.96 21.97 9.73
C SER A 441 9.83 20.96 9.48
N ARG A 442 9.17 21.09 8.32
CA ARG A 442 8.07 20.21 7.86
C ARG A 442 8.57 19.20 6.83
N ALA A 443 7.82 18.12 6.63
CA ALA A 443 7.98 17.28 5.43
C ALA A 443 7.30 17.95 4.22
N ALA A 444 7.87 17.75 3.03
CA ALA A 444 7.17 17.97 1.77
C ALA A 444 6.41 16.69 1.37
N VAL A 445 5.43 16.78 0.47
CA VAL A 445 4.56 15.64 0.10
C VAL A 445 4.72 15.27 -1.37
N ASN A 446 5.06 13.99 -1.63
CA ASN A 446 4.79 13.32 -2.89
C ASN A 446 3.37 12.74 -2.83
N SER A 447 2.55 12.93 -3.86
CA SER A 447 1.23 12.29 -3.95
C SER A 447 1.00 11.63 -5.30
N LYS A 448 0.37 10.47 -5.31
CA LYS A 448 -0.01 9.72 -6.53
C LYS A 448 -1.46 9.31 -6.42
N ALA A 449 -2.26 9.55 -7.46
CA ALA A 449 -3.67 9.16 -7.53
C ALA A 449 -3.96 8.49 -8.88
N SER A 450 -4.77 7.43 -8.88
CA SER A 450 -5.26 6.79 -10.11
C SER A 450 -6.70 6.32 -9.94
N THR A 451 -7.57 6.64 -10.89
CA THR A 451 -8.95 6.16 -10.98
C THR A 451 -9.14 5.44 -12.31
N THR A 452 -9.79 4.27 -12.29
CA THR A 452 -10.13 3.49 -13.48
C THR A 452 -11.57 3.02 -13.45
N GLU A 453 -12.36 3.50 -14.40
CA GLU A 453 -13.73 3.08 -14.70
C GLU A 453 -13.73 2.08 -15.86
N LYS A 454 -14.54 1.01 -15.76
CA LYS A 454 -14.74 0.02 -16.81
C LYS A 454 -16.22 -0.31 -16.95
N GLU A 455 -16.69 -0.39 -18.19
CA GLU A 455 -18.03 -0.78 -18.59
C GLU A 455 -17.91 -1.87 -19.66
N LYS A 456 -18.71 -2.94 -19.57
CA LYS A 456 -18.76 -4.02 -20.56
C LYS A 456 -20.19 -4.49 -20.80
N GLY A 457 -20.52 -4.76 -22.06
CA GLY A 457 -21.79 -5.35 -22.49
C GLY A 457 -21.55 -6.39 -23.58
N GLU A 458 -22.03 -7.62 -23.37
CA GLU A 458 -21.84 -8.76 -24.26
C GLU A 458 -23.22 -9.35 -24.62
N VAL A 459 -23.48 -9.57 -25.91
CA VAL A 459 -24.69 -10.23 -26.42
C VAL A 459 -24.29 -11.32 -27.41
N SER A 460 -24.73 -12.55 -27.15
CA SER A 460 -24.43 -13.72 -27.98
C SER A 460 -25.69 -14.47 -28.41
N LEU A 461 -25.74 -14.85 -29.68
CA LEU A 461 -26.84 -15.52 -30.36
C LEU A 461 -26.31 -16.72 -31.13
N ARG A 462 -26.78 -17.92 -30.78
CA ARG A 462 -26.44 -19.18 -31.48
C ARG A 462 -27.71 -19.89 -31.94
N GLY A 463 -27.73 -20.27 -33.21
CA GLY A 463 -28.76 -21.10 -33.83
C GLY A 463 -28.16 -22.25 -34.63
N GLY A 464 -28.81 -23.41 -34.61
CA GLY A 464 -28.40 -24.58 -35.38
C GLY A 464 -29.60 -25.36 -35.92
N MET A 465 -29.41 -26.00 -37.06
CA MET A 465 -30.41 -26.82 -37.76
C MET A 465 -29.86 -28.22 -38.01
N THR A 466 -30.59 -29.25 -37.61
CA THR A 466 -30.31 -30.65 -37.99
C THR A 466 -31.07 -31.04 -39.26
N ALA A 467 -30.61 -32.08 -39.96
CA ALA A 467 -31.26 -32.59 -41.18
C ALA A 467 -32.68 -33.16 -40.96
N THR A 468 -33.09 -33.34 -39.69
CA THR A 468 -34.49 -33.40 -39.27
C THR A 468 -34.87 -32.08 -38.59
N HIS A 469 -35.99 -31.49 -39.04
CA HIS A 469 -36.37 -30.09 -38.83
C HIS A 469 -36.64 -29.69 -37.37
N GLU A 470 -35.59 -29.41 -36.61
CA GLU A 470 -35.66 -28.89 -35.24
C GLU A 470 -34.67 -27.72 -35.06
N ILE A 471 -35.17 -26.57 -34.61
CA ILE A 471 -34.36 -25.38 -34.32
C ILE A 471 -34.12 -25.30 -32.81
N LYS A 472 -32.85 -25.16 -32.40
CA LYS A 472 -32.46 -24.91 -31.01
C LYS A 472 -31.82 -23.53 -30.91
N GLY A 473 -32.30 -22.70 -29.98
CA GLY A 473 -31.94 -21.29 -29.86
C GLY A 473 -31.39 -20.93 -28.49
N HIS A 474 -30.32 -20.13 -28.47
CA HIS A 474 -29.69 -19.60 -27.26
C HIS A 474 -29.46 -18.10 -27.40
N LEU A 475 -29.90 -17.35 -26.39
CA LEU A 475 -29.64 -15.91 -26.22
C LEU A 475 -28.99 -15.69 -24.86
N GLY A 476 -27.83 -15.03 -24.84
CA GLY A 476 -27.13 -14.61 -23.64
C GLY A 476 -26.81 -13.13 -23.64
N VAL A 477 -27.02 -12.46 -22.50
CA VAL A 477 -26.69 -11.05 -22.25
C VAL A 477 -25.90 -10.96 -20.95
N LYS A 478 -24.80 -10.21 -20.96
CA LYS A 478 -24.00 -9.90 -19.77
C LYS A 478 -23.66 -8.41 -19.75
N VAL A 479 -23.73 -7.80 -18.58
CA VAL A 479 -23.32 -6.41 -18.31
C VAL A 479 -22.44 -6.38 -17.07
N GLU A 480 -21.34 -5.63 -17.10
CA GLU A 480 -20.37 -5.54 -16.00
C GLU A 480 -19.81 -4.12 -15.92
N THR A 481 -19.85 -3.51 -14.73
CA THR A 481 -19.24 -2.20 -14.47
C THR A 481 -18.34 -2.26 -13.25
N SER A 482 -17.26 -1.47 -13.24
CA SER A 482 -16.34 -1.40 -12.11
C SER A 482 -15.60 -0.08 -12.07
N GLN A 483 -15.47 0.51 -10.88
CA GLN A 483 -14.59 1.64 -10.58
C GLN A 483 -13.54 1.18 -9.56
N GLY A 484 -12.26 1.42 -9.85
CA GLY A 484 -11.17 1.26 -8.89
C GLY A 484 -10.38 2.55 -8.75
N ASP A 485 -10.09 2.96 -7.52
CA ASP A 485 -9.31 4.14 -7.18
C ASP A 485 -8.12 3.75 -6.29
N SER A 486 -6.98 4.41 -6.47
CA SER A 486 -5.80 4.27 -5.60
C SER A 486 -5.18 5.64 -5.33
N TYR A 487 -4.61 5.78 -4.15
CA TYR A 487 -4.04 7.02 -3.67
C TYR A 487 -2.87 6.73 -2.71
N ALA A 488 -1.76 7.45 -2.87
CA ALA A 488 -0.60 7.34 -1.98
C ALA A 488 -0.01 8.72 -1.70
N GLU A 489 0.41 8.94 -0.46
CA GLU A 489 1.16 10.09 0.04
C GLU A 489 2.47 9.58 0.67
N GLU A 490 3.61 10.15 0.27
CA GLU A 490 4.94 9.84 0.78
C GLU A 490 5.60 11.14 1.28
N MET A 491 6.11 11.11 2.51
CA MET A 491 6.56 12.27 3.28
C MET A 491 8.06 12.49 3.16
N LEU A 492 8.47 13.46 2.34
CA LEU A 492 9.86 13.89 2.19
C LEU A 492 10.28 14.77 3.38
N VAL A 493 10.72 14.11 4.46
CA VAL A 493 11.18 14.76 5.70
C VAL A 493 12.43 15.61 5.52
N GLY A 494 12.56 16.68 6.30
CA GLY A 494 13.76 17.52 6.33
C GLY A 494 15.00 16.76 6.83
N ASN A 495 16.17 17.14 6.32
CA ASN A 495 17.46 16.56 6.72
C ASN A 495 18.48 17.66 7.01
N ILE A 496 19.16 17.56 8.15
CA ILE A 496 20.27 18.41 8.54
C ILE A 496 21.50 17.52 8.73
N ASN A 497 22.48 17.62 7.83
CA ASN A 497 23.71 16.86 7.90
C ASN A 497 24.93 17.78 8.04
N ALA A 498 25.67 17.64 9.13
CA ALA A 498 26.92 18.34 9.39
C ALA A 498 27.99 17.37 9.89
N LYS A 499 29.27 17.78 9.87
CA LYS A 499 30.39 16.97 10.37
C LYS A 499 31.00 17.53 11.66
N SER A 500 30.89 18.83 11.86
CA SER A 500 31.37 19.56 13.04
C SER A 500 30.23 20.14 13.90
N GLY A 501 29.10 19.43 13.98
CA GLY A 501 27.96 19.77 14.86
C GLY A 501 26.87 20.66 14.24
N VAL A 502 25.79 20.82 15.00
CA VAL A 502 24.56 21.55 14.61
C VAL A 502 24.13 22.45 15.77
N SER A 503 23.92 23.74 15.51
CA SER A 503 23.45 24.70 16.52
C SER A 503 22.22 25.47 16.01
N ILE A 504 21.06 25.20 16.60
CA ILE A 504 19.81 25.92 16.28
C ILE A 504 19.37 26.71 17.51
N LYS A 505 19.08 27.99 17.31
CA LYS A 505 18.59 28.88 18.38
C LYS A 505 17.37 29.68 17.93
N THR A 506 16.25 29.50 18.63
CA THR A 506 15.03 30.30 18.42
C THR A 506 14.71 31.12 19.67
N THR A 507 14.22 32.35 19.53
CA THR A 507 13.77 33.15 20.69
C THR A 507 12.36 32.80 21.14
N GLY A 508 11.57 32.15 20.27
CA GLY A 508 10.32 31.47 20.57
C GLY A 508 10.39 29.99 20.22
N ASP A 509 9.31 29.46 19.66
CA ASP A 509 9.10 28.02 19.43
C ASP A 509 9.94 27.43 18.28
N ALA A 510 10.26 26.13 18.38
CA ALA A 510 10.81 25.35 17.27
C ALA A 510 10.03 24.03 17.08
N TYR A 511 9.73 23.70 15.82
CA TYR A 511 8.92 22.55 15.41
C TYR A 511 9.65 21.70 14.37
N TYR A 512 9.76 20.40 14.63
CA TYR A 512 10.41 19.42 13.77
C TYR A 512 9.46 18.25 13.51
N TYR A 513 9.01 18.10 12.27
CA TYR A 513 8.12 17.03 11.84
C TYR A 513 8.96 15.94 11.15
N ALA A 514 9.31 14.91 11.93
CA ALA A 514 10.15 13.79 11.53
C ALA A 514 11.54 14.13 10.95
N THR A 515 12.08 15.32 11.27
CA THR A 515 13.38 15.81 10.79
C THR A 515 14.53 14.89 11.23
N ASN A 516 15.43 14.57 10.29
CA ASN A 516 16.68 13.86 10.59
C ASN A 516 17.81 14.86 10.82
N ILE A 517 18.60 14.69 11.88
CA ILE A 517 19.69 15.60 12.27
C ILE A 517 20.95 14.77 12.56
N GLU A 518 21.99 14.97 11.76
CA GLU A 518 23.33 14.38 11.90
C GLU A 518 24.37 15.46 12.22
N GLY A 519 25.03 15.35 13.39
CA GLY A 519 26.10 16.27 13.82
C GLY A 519 27.52 15.78 13.50
N GLY A 520 27.65 14.53 13.03
CA GLY A 520 28.92 13.89 12.76
C GLY A 520 29.72 13.65 14.04
N ASN A 521 30.79 14.43 14.23
CA ASN A 521 31.65 14.36 15.42
C ASN A 521 31.38 15.49 16.41
N GLY A 522 30.63 16.54 16.02
CA GLY A 522 30.34 17.70 16.86
C GLY A 522 28.95 17.67 17.50
N ASP A 523 28.78 18.46 18.56
CA ASP A 523 27.55 18.50 19.35
C ASP A 523 26.34 18.98 18.55
N ILE A 524 25.15 18.48 18.92
CA ILE A 524 23.85 18.95 18.43
C ILE A 524 23.17 19.72 19.56
N THR A 525 22.99 21.03 19.39
CA THR A 525 22.30 21.89 20.36
C THR A 525 21.10 22.56 19.70
N ILE A 526 19.93 22.42 20.31
CA ILE A 526 18.70 23.09 19.90
C ILE A 526 18.15 23.82 21.13
N ASP A 527 18.25 25.15 21.12
CA ASP A 527 17.84 26.04 22.21
C ASP A 527 16.64 26.89 21.77
N ALA A 528 15.43 26.48 22.19
CA ALA A 528 14.19 27.21 21.95
C ALA A 528 13.83 28.09 23.16
N GLY A 529 13.60 29.38 22.91
CA GLY A 529 13.21 30.34 23.94
C GLY A 529 11.77 30.16 24.45
N ASN A 530 10.94 29.42 23.72
CA ASN A 530 9.62 28.96 24.15
C ASN A 530 9.55 27.42 24.06
N ASN A 531 8.59 26.83 23.34
CA ASN A 531 8.44 25.37 23.27
C ASN A 531 9.36 24.72 22.21
N LEU A 532 9.67 23.44 22.41
CA LEU A 532 10.43 22.61 21.47
C LEU A 532 9.64 21.33 21.15
N TYR A 533 9.22 21.19 19.89
CA TYR A 533 8.37 20.10 19.41
C TYR A 533 9.09 19.20 18.40
N PHE A 534 9.09 17.89 18.66
CA PHE A 534 9.46 16.85 17.70
C PHE A 534 8.26 15.93 17.47
N ASP A 535 7.48 16.20 16.42
CA ASP A 535 6.30 15.42 16.07
C ASP A 535 6.62 14.41 14.96
N GLN A 536 5.75 13.42 14.79
CA GLN A 536 5.79 12.46 13.70
C GLN A 536 5.17 13.04 12.41
N VAL A 537 5.45 12.40 11.28
CA VAL A 537 4.58 12.42 10.10
C VAL A 537 4.07 11.00 9.82
N GLN A 538 3.21 10.83 8.82
CA GLN A 538 2.73 9.52 8.38
C GLN A 538 2.74 9.46 6.86
N ASP A 539 3.39 8.46 6.27
CA ASP A 539 3.08 8.06 4.90
C ASP A 539 1.66 7.49 4.87
N SER A 540 0.92 7.64 3.76
CA SER A 540 -0.41 7.07 3.63
C SER A 540 -0.60 6.32 2.32
N GLN A 541 -1.23 5.16 2.38
CA GLN A 541 -1.66 4.40 1.20
C GLN A 541 -3.14 4.08 1.34
N ARG A 542 -3.93 4.40 0.32
CA ARG A 542 -5.38 4.15 0.24
C ARG A 542 -5.73 3.51 -1.10
N SER A 543 -6.70 2.61 -1.08
CA SER A 543 -7.31 2.08 -2.31
C SER A 543 -8.78 1.72 -2.10
N SER A 544 -9.59 1.87 -3.14
CA SER A 544 -10.98 1.44 -3.20
C SER A 544 -11.28 0.74 -4.52
N ASN A 545 -12.18 -0.24 -4.48
CA ASN A 545 -12.65 -0.94 -5.68
C ASN A 545 -14.12 -1.27 -5.49
N ILE A 546 -14.96 -0.90 -6.45
CA ILE A 546 -16.40 -1.12 -6.47
C ILE A 546 -16.75 -1.76 -7.81
N LYS A 547 -17.42 -2.91 -7.78
CA LYS A 547 -17.82 -3.68 -8.96
C LYS A 547 -19.31 -4.00 -8.91
N PHE A 548 -19.98 -3.94 -10.06
CA PHE A 548 -21.31 -4.48 -10.28
C PHE A 548 -21.30 -5.40 -11.51
N SER A 549 -22.07 -6.48 -11.50
CA SER A 549 -22.19 -7.41 -12.63
C SER A 549 -23.58 -8.01 -12.72
N GLY A 550 -24.08 -8.23 -13.93
CA GLY A 550 -25.36 -8.90 -14.19
C GLY A 550 -25.26 -9.82 -15.40
N ASN A 551 -25.87 -11.00 -15.29
CA ASN A 551 -25.87 -12.04 -16.30
C ASN A 551 -27.30 -12.57 -16.51
N GLY A 552 -27.74 -12.71 -17.77
CA GLY A 552 -29.07 -13.21 -18.12
C GLY A 552 -29.04 -14.06 -19.38
N LYS A 553 -29.71 -15.22 -19.35
CA LYS A 553 -29.65 -16.21 -20.44
C LYS A 553 -30.97 -16.96 -20.57
N LEU A 554 -31.48 -17.00 -21.80
CA LEU A 554 -32.70 -17.71 -22.16
C LEU A 554 -32.37 -18.79 -23.20
N SER A 555 -32.89 -20.00 -23.00
CA SER A 555 -32.73 -21.08 -23.97
C SER A 555 -34.00 -21.91 -24.17
N LEU A 556 -34.29 -22.17 -25.44
CA LEU A 556 -35.47 -22.89 -25.92
C LEU A 556 -35.00 -24.07 -26.77
N GLY A 557 -35.46 -25.26 -26.41
CA GLY A 557 -35.13 -26.49 -27.13
C GLY A 557 -36.23 -27.52 -26.98
N GLY A 558 -36.62 -28.14 -28.09
CA GLY A 558 -37.53 -29.27 -28.08
C GLY A 558 -37.13 -30.23 -29.18
N SER A 559 -37.32 -31.52 -28.92
CA SER A 559 -37.34 -32.53 -29.97
C SER A 559 -38.68 -33.25 -29.93
N SER A 560 -39.13 -33.79 -31.06
CA SER A 560 -40.46 -34.41 -31.19
C SER A 560 -40.71 -35.44 -30.09
N GLY A 561 -41.59 -35.10 -29.14
CA GLY A 561 -41.85 -35.87 -27.91
C GLY A 561 -41.74 -35.08 -26.60
N SER A 562 -40.87 -34.04 -26.50
CA SER A 562 -40.85 -33.16 -25.31
C SER A 562 -40.22 -31.78 -25.58
N LYS A 563 -40.78 -30.73 -24.95
CA LYS A 563 -40.22 -29.37 -24.95
C LYS A 563 -39.53 -29.07 -23.62
N GLU A 564 -38.37 -28.43 -23.68
CA GLU A 564 -37.68 -27.84 -22.52
C GLU A 564 -37.74 -26.31 -22.56
N PHE A 565 -37.90 -25.71 -21.39
CA PHE A 565 -37.72 -24.28 -21.16
C PHE A 565 -36.63 -24.09 -20.12
N ARG A 566 -35.69 -23.15 -20.35
CA ARG A 566 -34.60 -22.83 -19.41
C ARG A 566 -34.35 -21.33 -19.34
N LEU A 567 -34.30 -20.81 -18.11
CA LEU A 567 -34.00 -19.42 -17.78
C LEU A 567 -32.90 -19.40 -16.72
N GLU A 568 -31.81 -18.69 -16.99
CA GLU A 568 -30.68 -18.54 -16.07
C GLU A 568 -30.37 -17.06 -15.90
N GLY A 569 -30.11 -16.62 -14.67
CA GLY A 569 -29.86 -15.21 -14.38
C GLY A 569 -29.11 -15.02 -13.06
N GLY A 570 -28.30 -13.97 -12.98
CA GLY A 570 -27.49 -13.65 -11.82
C GLY A 570 -27.10 -12.17 -11.75
N GLY A 571 -26.64 -11.77 -10.58
CA GLY A 571 -26.26 -10.40 -10.25
C GLY A 571 -25.21 -10.37 -9.14
N GLY A 572 -24.37 -9.34 -9.13
CA GLY A 572 -23.25 -9.23 -8.22
C GLY A 572 -22.82 -7.79 -7.94
N TYR A 573 -22.26 -7.58 -6.76
CA TYR A 573 -21.70 -6.35 -6.22
C TYR A 573 -20.48 -6.71 -5.36
N GLN A 574 -19.37 -5.99 -5.47
CA GLN A 574 -18.21 -6.18 -4.58
C GLN A 574 -17.61 -4.82 -4.24
N GLN A 575 -17.25 -4.59 -2.98
CA GLN A 575 -16.62 -3.36 -2.50
C GLN A 575 -15.44 -3.67 -1.56
N GLY A 576 -14.23 -3.37 -2.03
CA GLY A 576 -13.02 -3.35 -1.21
C GLY A 576 -12.56 -1.92 -0.92
N ARG A 577 -12.03 -1.69 0.28
CA ARG A 577 -11.30 -0.48 0.69
C ARG A 577 -10.13 -0.85 1.58
N ARG A 578 -8.97 -0.25 1.38
CA ARG A 578 -7.78 -0.41 2.23
C ARG A 578 -7.19 0.94 2.57
N GLN A 579 -6.73 1.12 3.80
CA GLN A 579 -5.92 2.26 4.24
C GLN A 579 -4.78 1.77 5.11
N ARG A 580 -3.59 2.34 4.93
CA ARG A 580 -2.42 2.17 5.79
C ARG A 580 -1.77 3.51 6.06
N THR A 581 -1.24 3.69 7.27
CA THR A 581 -0.41 4.82 7.66
C THR A 581 0.80 4.38 8.48
N ASP A 582 2.00 4.67 7.98
CA ASP A 582 3.26 4.33 8.65
C ASP A 582 3.90 5.59 9.24
N ALA A 583 4.14 5.60 10.55
CA ALA A 583 4.75 6.73 11.25
C ALA A 583 6.24 6.88 10.94
N ILE A 584 6.64 8.09 10.55
CA ILE A 584 8.05 8.51 10.49
C ILE A 584 8.31 9.46 11.66
N VAL A 585 9.44 9.27 12.34
CA VAL A 585 9.84 9.97 13.58
C VAL A 585 11.20 10.64 13.42
N SER A 586 11.42 11.72 14.16
CA SER A 586 12.67 12.48 14.13
C SER A 586 13.85 11.65 14.69
N LYS A 587 15.02 11.79 14.07
CA LYS A 587 16.24 11.03 14.44
C LYS A 587 17.42 11.97 14.60
N ILE A 588 18.12 11.86 15.72
CA ILE A 588 19.25 12.73 16.08
C ILE A 588 20.48 11.85 16.32
N ASN A 589 21.54 12.01 15.52
CA ASN A 589 22.76 11.20 15.61
C ASN A 589 24.03 12.06 15.58
N THR A 590 24.90 11.92 16.58
CA THR A 590 26.26 12.44 16.58
C THR A 590 27.14 11.57 17.48
N GLN A 591 28.47 11.68 17.36
CA GLN A 591 29.39 11.15 18.36
C GLN A 591 29.57 12.09 19.56
N GLY A 592 29.28 13.39 19.38
CA GLY A 592 29.27 14.42 20.42
C GLY A 592 28.03 14.38 21.31
N ASN A 593 27.76 15.47 22.02
CA ASN A 593 26.62 15.61 22.93
C ASN A 593 25.35 16.05 22.18
N VAL A 594 24.18 15.73 22.75
CA VAL A 594 22.87 16.19 22.28
C VAL A 594 22.19 16.99 23.37
N THR A 595 21.94 18.28 23.15
CA THR A 595 21.22 19.16 24.07
C THR A 595 19.97 19.71 23.41
N LEU A 596 18.81 19.31 23.91
CA LEU A 596 17.49 19.83 23.53
C LEU A 596 16.95 20.66 24.70
N LYS A 597 16.76 21.96 24.49
CA LYS A 597 16.38 22.91 25.53
C LYS A 597 15.15 23.73 25.12
N ALA A 598 14.18 23.82 26.02
CA ALA A 598 12.97 24.63 25.90
C ALA A 598 12.86 25.65 27.04
N GLY A 599 12.48 26.89 26.71
CA GLY A 599 12.07 27.93 27.67
C GLY A 599 10.63 27.77 28.16
N ALA A 600 9.85 26.90 27.51
CA ALA A 600 8.58 26.36 27.98
C ALA A 600 8.64 24.82 27.89
N ASP A 601 7.69 24.15 27.22
CA ASP A 601 7.62 22.69 27.14
C ASP A 601 8.58 22.09 26.09
N LEU A 602 9.09 20.89 26.38
CA LEU A 602 9.75 20.00 25.43
C LEU A 602 8.85 18.79 25.15
N THR A 603 8.29 18.68 23.95
CA THR A 603 7.41 17.56 23.57
C THR A 603 7.97 16.79 22.38
N THR A 604 8.03 15.46 22.47
CA THR A 604 8.55 14.57 21.43
C THR A 604 7.63 13.36 21.24
N LYS A 605 7.51 12.83 20.02
CA LYS A 605 6.77 11.58 19.73
C LYS A 605 7.66 10.57 19.02
N GLY A 606 7.92 9.43 19.66
CA GLY A 606 8.69 8.31 19.12
C GLY A 606 10.14 8.62 18.71
N MET A 607 10.67 9.78 19.11
CA MET A 607 11.98 10.29 18.66
C MET A 607 13.14 9.34 19.02
N GLN A 608 14.11 9.24 18.11
CA GLN A 608 15.34 8.48 18.32
C GLN A 608 16.55 9.40 18.53
N ILE A 609 17.33 9.18 19.59
CA ILE A 609 18.64 9.82 19.82
C ILE A 609 19.72 8.73 19.86
N GLY A 610 20.69 8.81 18.95
CA GLY A 610 21.75 7.82 18.78
C GLY A 610 21.26 6.46 18.27
N ASN A 611 22.15 5.48 18.25
CA ASN A 611 21.86 4.09 17.88
C ASN A 611 22.86 3.14 18.56
N GLN A 612 22.56 1.83 18.64
CA GLN A 612 23.39 0.85 19.34
C GLN A 612 24.82 0.71 18.77
N GLY A 613 25.01 0.90 17.47
CA GLY A 613 26.34 0.79 16.83
C GLY A 613 27.20 2.04 17.03
N THR A 614 26.58 3.21 17.15
CA THR A 614 27.23 4.50 17.39
C THR A 614 26.39 5.34 18.38
N PRO A 615 26.44 5.05 19.69
CA PRO A 615 25.75 5.85 20.70
C PRO A 615 26.33 7.27 20.77
N THR A 616 25.53 8.25 21.16
CA THR A 616 25.98 9.65 21.33
C THR A 616 26.80 9.80 22.62
N SER A 617 27.44 10.96 22.87
CA SER A 617 28.08 11.27 24.16
C SER A 617 27.02 11.48 25.26
N ASP A 618 26.89 12.67 25.85
CA ASP A 618 25.81 12.97 26.80
C ASP A 618 24.53 13.42 26.08
N VAL A 619 23.38 13.10 26.66
CA VAL A 619 22.06 13.58 26.22
C VAL A 619 21.45 14.45 27.32
N SER A 620 21.05 15.66 26.99
CA SER A 620 20.35 16.57 27.91
C SER A 620 19.02 17.03 27.31
N LEU A 621 17.92 16.62 27.93
CA LEU A 621 16.56 17.03 27.63
C LEU A 621 16.09 17.98 28.74
N LEU A 622 15.98 19.26 28.43
CA LEU A 622 15.83 20.33 29.41
C LEU A 622 14.59 21.19 29.09
N ALA A 623 13.69 21.37 30.04
CA ALA A 623 12.55 22.28 29.91
C ALA A 623 12.37 23.11 31.19
N ALA A 624 12.02 24.38 31.04
CA ALA A 624 11.45 25.15 32.14
C ALA A 624 9.99 24.76 32.39
N GLY A 625 9.26 24.38 31.33
CA GLY A 625 7.96 23.71 31.37
C GLY A 625 8.09 22.19 31.47
N GLU A 626 7.10 21.47 30.96
CA GLU A 626 7.00 20.01 31.03
C GLU A 626 7.89 19.32 29.96
N VAL A 627 8.43 18.14 30.29
CA VAL A 627 9.12 17.26 29.32
C VAL A 627 8.24 16.06 29.00
N LYS A 628 7.71 15.99 27.78
CA LYS A 628 6.78 14.95 27.29
C LYS A 628 7.46 14.09 26.22
N LEU A 629 7.70 12.82 26.54
CA LEU A 629 8.39 11.84 25.69
C LEU A 629 7.40 10.73 25.28
N LEU A 630 6.54 11.07 24.33
CA LEU A 630 5.35 10.29 23.97
C LEU A 630 5.64 9.21 22.92
N ALA A 631 4.70 8.28 22.75
CA ALA A 631 4.75 7.31 21.67
C ALA A 631 4.35 7.91 20.31
N ALA A 632 4.93 7.40 19.22
CA ALA A 632 4.46 7.65 17.86
C ALA A 632 3.50 6.54 17.41
N VAL A 633 2.54 6.89 16.55
CA VAL A 633 1.37 6.06 16.20
C VAL A 633 1.35 5.75 14.71
N SER A 634 1.44 4.48 14.34
CA SER A 634 1.12 3.93 13.00
C SER A 634 -0.26 3.28 13.01
N GLY A 635 -0.86 3.03 11.84
CA GLY A 635 -2.11 2.27 11.76
C GLY A 635 -2.44 1.66 10.40
N SER A 636 -3.48 0.83 10.38
CA SER A 636 -4.05 0.25 9.15
C SER A 636 -5.52 -0.10 9.33
N ALA A 637 -6.28 -0.06 8.25
CA ALA A 637 -7.70 -0.42 8.20
C ALA A 637 -8.06 -1.07 6.85
N ASP A 638 -8.60 -2.29 6.90
CA ASP A 638 -8.88 -3.13 5.73
C ASP A 638 -10.37 -3.55 5.76
N ILE A 639 -11.14 -3.18 4.75
CA ILE A 639 -12.60 -3.39 4.66
C ILE A 639 -12.92 -4.05 3.32
N ASN A 640 -13.60 -5.19 3.33
CA ASN A 640 -14.02 -5.88 2.10
C ASN A 640 -15.41 -6.50 2.27
N ASP A 641 -16.34 -6.18 1.39
CA ASP A 641 -17.74 -6.57 1.46
C ASP A 641 -18.28 -6.92 0.07
N GLY A 642 -19.32 -7.75 -0.02
CA GLY A 642 -19.77 -8.25 -1.32
C GLY A 642 -21.11 -8.98 -1.32
N ALA A 643 -21.68 -9.08 -2.52
CA ALA A 643 -22.91 -9.75 -2.88
C ALA A 643 -22.79 -10.43 -4.26
N LEU A 644 -23.24 -11.67 -4.43
CA LEU A 644 -23.24 -12.43 -5.69
C LEU A 644 -24.41 -13.44 -5.63
N ALA A 645 -25.22 -13.53 -6.67
CA ALA A 645 -26.33 -14.47 -6.72
C ALA A 645 -26.49 -15.02 -8.14
N ASP A 646 -26.64 -16.33 -8.26
CA ASP A 646 -26.70 -17.08 -9.53
C ASP A 646 -27.91 -18.03 -9.45
N PHE A 647 -28.86 -17.95 -10.37
CA PHE A 647 -30.08 -18.76 -10.35
C PHE A 647 -30.37 -19.38 -11.72
N ARG A 648 -30.93 -20.60 -11.71
CA ARG A 648 -31.21 -21.38 -12.93
C ARG A 648 -32.51 -22.17 -12.75
N LEU A 649 -33.50 -21.90 -13.61
CA LEU A 649 -34.77 -22.60 -13.68
C LEU A 649 -34.89 -23.38 -14.99
N GLY A 650 -35.59 -24.51 -14.94
CA GLY A 650 -36.06 -25.21 -16.14
C GLY A 650 -37.02 -26.35 -15.81
N GLY A 651 -37.68 -26.86 -16.84
CA GLY A 651 -38.66 -27.95 -16.69
C GLY A 651 -38.98 -28.66 -18.00
N LYS A 652 -39.48 -29.90 -17.87
CA LYS A 652 -39.97 -30.77 -18.95
C LYS A 652 -41.39 -31.23 -18.62
N ARG A 653 -42.34 -31.05 -19.53
CA ARG A 653 -43.69 -31.64 -19.40
C ARG A 653 -43.87 -32.68 -20.51
N ALA A 654 -44.17 -33.92 -20.13
CA ALA A 654 -44.34 -35.05 -21.05
C ALA A 654 -45.70 -35.72 -20.83
N THR A 655 -46.33 -36.15 -21.91
CA THR A 655 -47.65 -36.82 -21.93
C THR A 655 -47.49 -38.34 -22.08
N GLY A 656 -47.78 -39.08 -21.02
CA GLY A 656 -47.89 -40.54 -21.03
C GLY A 656 -46.62 -41.30 -20.60
N GLY A 657 -46.82 -42.37 -19.81
CA GLY A 657 -45.79 -43.40 -19.53
C GLY A 657 -44.69 -43.02 -18.53
N THR A 658 -44.88 -43.35 -17.25
CA THR A 658 -43.81 -43.47 -16.23
C THR A 658 -42.78 -42.33 -16.19
N SER A 659 -43.22 -41.12 -15.83
CA SER A 659 -42.35 -39.96 -15.62
C SER A 659 -42.05 -39.69 -14.14
N LYS A 660 -40.87 -39.14 -13.85
CA LYS A 660 -40.66 -38.04 -12.88
C LYS A 660 -39.30 -37.38 -13.07
N GLU A 661 -39.20 -36.11 -12.67
CA GLU A 661 -38.17 -35.20 -13.16
C GLU A 661 -36.91 -35.08 -12.27
N GLY A 662 -35.91 -34.41 -12.85
CA GLY A 662 -35.17 -33.39 -12.11
C GLY A 662 -34.43 -32.46 -13.07
N PHE A 663 -34.84 -31.21 -13.07
CA PHE A 663 -33.99 -30.07 -13.41
C PHE A 663 -33.39 -29.56 -12.11
N VAL A 664 -32.12 -29.13 -12.09
CA VAL A 664 -31.61 -28.40 -10.93
C VAL A 664 -30.38 -27.52 -11.25
N GLY A 665 -30.17 -26.53 -10.37
CA GLY A 665 -29.48 -25.26 -10.65
C GLY A 665 -29.10 -24.53 -9.36
N GLY A 666 -28.12 -23.61 -9.39
CA GLY A 666 -27.87 -22.71 -8.24
C GLY A 666 -26.56 -21.89 -8.27
N GLY A 667 -26.37 -21.07 -7.22
CA GLY A 667 -25.43 -19.94 -7.17
C GLY A 667 -24.75 -19.69 -5.83
N VAL A 668 -23.70 -18.87 -5.86
CA VAL A 668 -22.68 -18.73 -4.81
C VAL A 668 -22.73 -17.38 -4.12
N GLN A 669 -22.65 -17.36 -2.79
CA GLN A 669 -22.07 -16.22 -2.09
C GLN A 669 -21.29 -16.36 -0.76
N VAL A 670 -20.33 -15.44 -0.73
CA VAL A 670 -19.16 -15.19 0.10
C VAL A 670 -19.07 -13.69 0.33
N ASP A 671 -18.70 -13.26 1.54
CA ASP A 671 -17.90 -12.05 1.86
C ASP A 671 -18.20 -11.50 3.26
N LYS A 672 -17.14 -11.02 3.93
CA LYS A 672 -17.07 -9.84 4.83
C LYS A 672 -15.74 -9.84 5.58
N VAL A 673 -14.87 -8.88 5.30
CA VAL A 673 -13.66 -8.55 6.07
C VAL A 673 -13.80 -7.13 6.63
N ASN A 674 -13.43 -6.93 7.87
CA ASN A 674 -13.20 -5.62 8.48
C ASN A 674 -12.03 -5.81 9.46
N GLN A 675 -11.04 -4.93 9.40
CA GLN A 675 -9.79 -4.93 10.19
C GLN A 675 -9.39 -3.50 10.54
N SER A 676 -8.81 -3.32 11.73
CA SER A 676 -8.26 -2.05 12.19
C SER A 676 -7.09 -2.29 13.16
N VAL A 677 -6.03 -1.48 13.07
CA VAL A 677 -4.85 -1.53 13.97
C VAL A 677 -4.35 -0.11 14.24
N SER A 678 -3.97 0.15 15.49
CA SER A 678 -3.20 1.32 15.93
C SER A 678 -1.98 0.85 16.73
N ASP A 679 -0.78 1.09 16.23
CA ASP A 679 0.46 0.61 16.85
C ASP A 679 1.30 1.77 17.39
N HIS A 680 1.45 1.82 18.73
CA HIS A 680 2.12 2.88 19.46
C HIS A 680 3.53 2.44 19.86
N LYS A 681 4.57 3.16 19.40
CA LYS A 681 5.97 2.89 19.73
C LYS A 681 6.63 4.08 20.42
N GLY A 682 7.29 3.83 21.56
CA GLY A 682 8.02 4.85 22.29
C GLY A 682 9.36 5.24 21.65
N GLY A 683 9.91 6.38 22.09
CA GLY A 683 11.23 6.87 21.67
C GLY A 683 12.38 5.96 22.13
N HIS A 684 13.58 6.17 21.59
CA HIS A 684 14.78 5.39 21.93
C HIS A 684 16.00 6.32 22.10
N ILE A 685 16.77 6.18 23.19
CA ILE A 685 17.94 7.00 23.52
C ILE A 685 19.14 6.10 23.82
N TYR A 686 20.24 6.30 23.07
CA TYR A 686 21.49 5.54 23.20
C TYR A 686 22.67 6.49 23.50
N SER A 687 23.24 6.40 24.70
CA SER A 687 24.34 7.26 25.16
C SER A 687 25.53 6.45 25.68
N LYS A 688 26.75 6.93 25.40
CA LYS A 688 28.01 6.39 25.94
C LYS A 688 28.25 6.78 27.41
N ASN A 689 27.60 7.83 27.91
CA ASN A 689 27.91 8.50 29.16
C ASN A 689 26.67 8.63 30.05
N ALA A 690 25.94 9.75 29.96
CA ALA A 690 24.73 10.02 30.74
C ALA A 690 23.56 10.58 29.91
N VAL A 691 22.35 10.27 30.36
CA VAL A 691 21.10 10.87 29.91
C VAL A 691 20.49 11.67 31.05
N PHE A 692 20.29 12.97 30.83
CA PHE A 692 19.69 13.91 31.77
C PHE A 692 18.33 14.35 31.24
N ILE A 693 17.27 14.18 32.04
CA ILE A 693 15.91 14.60 31.70
C ILE A 693 15.41 15.49 32.84
N LYS A 694 15.25 16.78 32.57
CA LYS A 694 15.07 17.81 33.61
C LYS A 694 13.93 18.76 33.28
N SER A 695 13.01 18.88 34.23
CA SER A 695 11.93 19.86 34.23
C SER A 695 11.98 20.70 35.51
N ASP A 696 11.81 22.01 35.34
CA ASP A 696 11.58 22.93 36.45
C ASP A 696 10.08 23.28 36.63
N SER A 697 9.17 22.62 35.89
CA SER A 697 7.71 22.74 36.05
C SER A 697 7.23 22.21 37.41
N ASP A 698 6.16 22.81 37.93
CA ASP A 698 5.48 22.34 39.14
C ASP A 698 4.35 21.34 38.87
N SER A 699 4.06 21.01 37.60
CA SER A 699 3.03 20.02 37.23
C SER A 699 3.23 18.66 37.92
N THR A 700 2.16 17.93 38.20
CA THR A 700 2.22 16.53 38.65
C THR A 700 2.79 15.59 37.57
N GLN A 701 2.91 16.04 36.33
CA GLN A 701 3.50 15.32 35.20
C GLN A 701 4.61 16.15 34.52
N ALA A 702 5.38 16.91 35.32
CA ALA A 702 6.50 17.74 34.88
C ALA A 702 7.52 16.96 34.01
N ILE A 703 7.69 15.65 34.26
CA ILE A 703 8.24 14.72 33.27
C ILE A 703 7.18 13.64 32.98
N HIS A 704 6.83 13.46 31.71
CA HIS A 704 5.92 12.42 31.20
C HIS A 704 6.62 11.58 30.11
N SER A 705 6.54 10.26 30.18
CA SER A 705 7.18 9.34 29.24
C SER A 705 6.33 8.11 28.91
N GLN A 706 6.24 7.73 27.63
CA GLN A 706 5.43 6.61 27.14
C GLN A 706 6.25 5.63 26.27
N GLY A 707 6.42 4.40 26.76
CA GLY A 707 7.12 3.31 26.06
C GLY A 707 8.60 3.58 25.71
N LEU A 708 9.20 4.60 26.32
CA LEU A 708 10.56 5.08 26.03
C LEU A 708 11.59 3.98 26.31
N LYS A 709 12.67 3.95 25.54
CA LYS A 709 13.83 3.08 25.84
C LYS A 709 15.08 3.90 26.01
N ILE A 710 15.81 3.67 27.10
CA ILE A 710 17.09 4.32 27.39
C ILE A 710 18.14 3.25 27.64
N ASP A 711 19.29 3.39 26.99
CA ASP A 711 20.48 2.57 27.19
C ASP A 711 21.68 3.52 27.37
N ALA A 712 22.13 3.67 28.63
CA ALA A 712 23.18 4.62 29.00
C ALA A 712 23.80 4.29 30.37
N PRO A 713 25.13 4.42 30.58
CA PRO A 713 25.75 4.15 31.88
C PRO A 713 25.19 4.96 33.06
N LYS A 714 24.65 6.17 32.83
CA LYS A 714 23.88 6.92 33.83
C LYS A 714 22.57 7.48 33.24
N VAL A 715 21.50 7.46 34.03
CA VAL A 715 20.22 8.14 33.73
C VAL A 715 19.79 8.97 34.93
N ASP A 716 19.44 10.24 34.71
CA ASP A 716 19.14 11.23 35.76
C ASP A 716 17.86 12.02 35.42
N LEU A 717 16.76 11.66 36.09
CA LEU A 717 15.43 12.27 35.99
C LEU A 717 15.23 13.26 37.14
N SER A 718 15.02 14.55 36.84
CA SER A 718 14.83 15.58 37.87
C SER A 718 13.64 16.51 37.57
N ALA A 719 12.61 16.43 38.41
CA ALA A 719 11.44 17.30 38.42
C ALA A 719 11.44 18.10 39.73
N LYS A 720 12.21 19.20 39.79
CA LYS A 720 12.56 19.84 41.07
C LYS A 720 11.36 20.46 41.82
N GLN A 721 10.30 20.80 41.08
CA GLN A 721 9.09 21.44 41.62
C GLN A 721 7.82 20.59 41.40
N GLY A 722 7.88 19.61 40.50
CA GLY A 722 6.75 18.83 40.01
C GLY A 722 6.86 17.34 40.30
N GLY A 723 6.04 16.56 39.60
CA GLY A 723 5.94 15.08 39.64
C GLY A 723 6.41 14.41 38.35
N VAL A 724 6.43 13.08 38.35
CA VAL A 724 6.92 12.26 37.22
C VAL A 724 5.94 11.14 36.90
N LEU A 725 5.52 11.03 35.63
CA LEU A 725 4.76 9.90 35.08
C LEU A 725 5.61 9.16 34.03
N ILE A 726 5.86 7.89 34.29
CA ILE A 726 6.44 6.95 33.32
C ILE A 726 5.42 5.85 33.06
N GLU A 727 5.08 5.61 31.80
CA GLU A 727 4.12 4.57 31.43
C GLU A 727 4.50 3.80 30.17
N SER A 728 3.76 2.73 29.89
CA SER A 728 3.84 1.97 28.64
C SER A 728 3.21 2.72 27.47
N ALA A 729 3.72 2.51 26.25
CA ALA A 729 2.94 2.75 25.04
C ALA A 729 1.87 1.63 24.86
N LEU A 730 0.67 1.97 24.40
CA LEU A 730 -0.45 1.05 24.26
C LEU A 730 -0.82 0.88 22.77
N SER A 731 -0.58 -0.30 22.20
CA SER A 731 -1.02 -0.66 20.84
C SER A 731 -2.35 -1.40 20.88
N GLU A 732 -3.30 -0.99 20.03
CA GLU A 732 -4.60 -1.63 19.82
C GLU A 732 -4.60 -2.43 18.51
N LEU A 733 -5.02 -3.70 18.56
CA LEU A 733 -4.99 -4.63 17.42
C LEU A 733 -6.40 -5.19 17.06
N PRO A 734 -7.45 -4.36 16.85
CA PRO A 734 -8.81 -4.83 16.56
C PRO A 734 -9.05 -5.41 15.14
N LYS A 735 -8.82 -6.72 15.06
CA LYS A 735 -9.80 -7.75 14.66
C LYS A 735 -10.23 -7.94 13.20
N GLU A 736 -10.19 -9.19 12.70
CA GLU A 736 -10.57 -9.65 11.34
C GLU A 736 -11.94 -10.38 11.23
N ASN A 737 -12.46 -10.56 10.00
CA ASN A 737 -13.73 -11.25 9.67
C ASN A 737 -13.69 -11.97 8.29
N TRP A 738 -14.54 -12.99 8.06
CA TRP A 738 -14.71 -13.80 6.82
C TRP A 738 -16.16 -14.35 6.70
N ASN A 739 -16.62 -14.72 5.49
CA ASN A 739 -17.91 -15.41 5.18
C ASN A 739 -17.97 -15.96 3.71
N PHE A 740 -18.65 -17.08 3.39
CA PHE A 740 -18.58 -17.93 2.13
C PHE A 740 -19.84 -18.86 2.05
N GLY A 741 -20.28 -19.46 0.92
CA GLY A 741 -21.64 -20.11 0.80
C GLY A 741 -22.30 -20.16 -0.58
N VAL A 742 -23.32 -21.01 -0.85
CA VAL A 742 -23.76 -21.36 -2.25
C VAL A 742 -25.02 -22.33 -2.36
N ASN A 743 -25.59 -22.69 -3.55
CA ASN A 743 -26.46 -23.88 -3.87
C ASN A 743 -26.34 -24.46 -5.33
N LEU A 744 -26.71 -25.73 -5.62
CA LEU A 744 -27.09 -26.39 -6.93
C LEU A 744 -27.95 -27.64 -6.58
N ASP A 745 -28.45 -28.43 -7.53
CA ASP A 745 -28.59 -29.90 -7.37
C ASP A 745 -28.35 -30.57 -8.78
N MET A 746 -28.43 -31.89 -8.98
CA MET A 746 -28.14 -32.61 -10.27
C MET A 746 -29.31 -33.50 -10.74
N VAL A 747 -29.20 -34.10 -11.94
CA VAL A 747 -29.68 -35.46 -12.29
C VAL A 747 -28.70 -36.20 -13.21
N LEU A 748 -28.17 -37.36 -12.76
CA LEU A 748 -27.66 -38.42 -13.65
C LEU A 748 -28.68 -39.57 -13.86
N LYS A 749 -28.51 -40.26 -15.00
CA LYS A 749 -28.92 -41.65 -15.30
C LYS A 749 -27.71 -42.39 -15.86
N ASN A 750 -27.68 -43.72 -15.74
CA ASN A 750 -26.77 -44.59 -16.50
C ASN A 750 -27.50 -45.90 -16.88
N THR A 751 -27.20 -46.46 -18.06
CA THR A 751 -27.78 -47.70 -18.64
C THR A 751 -26.73 -48.32 -19.62
N THR A 752 -26.86 -49.49 -20.26
CA THR A 752 -27.94 -50.50 -20.45
C THR A 752 -27.27 -51.85 -20.84
N PRO A 753 -27.99 -52.98 -20.81
CA PRO A 753 -27.99 -53.85 -22.00
C PRO A 753 -29.39 -54.25 -22.49
N LYS A 754 -29.43 -54.87 -23.68
CA LYS A 754 -30.62 -55.45 -24.32
C LYS A 754 -30.33 -56.87 -24.80
N LYS A 755 -31.37 -57.71 -24.88
CA LYS A 755 -31.34 -59.04 -25.51
C LYS A 755 -32.17 -59.06 -26.81
N ALA A 756 -32.08 -60.17 -27.56
CA ALA A 756 -32.18 -60.18 -29.02
C ALA A 756 -33.58 -59.95 -29.65
N ASP A 757 -34.66 -59.94 -28.87
CA ASP A 757 -36.01 -59.57 -29.31
C ASP A 757 -36.30 -58.05 -29.21
N GLY A 758 -35.33 -57.28 -28.73
CA GLY A 758 -35.47 -55.84 -28.47
C GLY A 758 -35.85 -55.50 -27.03
N THR A 759 -36.05 -56.48 -26.15
CA THR A 759 -36.26 -56.26 -24.71
C THR A 759 -34.96 -55.90 -23.98
N VAL A 760 -35.10 -55.39 -22.75
CA VAL A 760 -33.98 -55.05 -21.86
C VAL A 760 -33.37 -56.33 -21.28
N ASP A 761 -32.05 -56.40 -21.21
CA ASP A 761 -31.36 -57.47 -20.50
C ASP A 761 -31.50 -57.24 -18.98
N LYS A 762 -32.61 -57.75 -18.42
CA LYS A 762 -32.96 -57.59 -17.01
C LYS A 762 -31.93 -58.18 -16.05
N ASP A 763 -31.08 -59.09 -16.51
CA ASP A 763 -30.14 -59.81 -15.64
C ASP A 763 -28.83 -59.04 -15.44
N ASN A 764 -28.56 -57.98 -16.24
CA ASN A 764 -27.34 -57.16 -16.17
C ASN A 764 -27.57 -55.64 -16.34
N ALA A 765 -28.80 -55.13 -16.19
CA ALA A 765 -29.12 -53.70 -16.30
C ALA A 765 -29.15 -52.99 -14.92
N SER A 766 -28.17 -52.11 -14.66
CA SER A 766 -28.11 -51.29 -13.44
C SER A 766 -28.47 -49.81 -13.68
N GLU A 767 -29.74 -49.44 -13.53
CA GLU A 767 -30.16 -48.03 -13.53
C GLU A 767 -29.75 -47.33 -12.22
N SER A 768 -29.04 -46.20 -12.32
CA SER A 768 -28.56 -45.44 -11.15
C SER A 768 -28.89 -43.94 -11.19
N HIS A 769 -29.35 -43.44 -10.05
CA HIS A 769 -29.70 -42.03 -9.74
C HIS A 769 -28.98 -41.55 -8.43
N TYR A 770 -29.17 -40.28 -8.05
CA TYR A 770 -28.34 -39.30 -7.24
C TYR A 770 -28.21 -37.71 -7.84
N LYS A 771 -28.92 -37.25 -6.65
CA LYS A 771 -29.61 -36.02 -6.01
C LYS A 771 -28.88 -35.36 -4.79
N GLY A 772 -28.26 -34.16 -4.92
CA GLY A 772 -28.02 -33.08 -3.91
C GLY A 772 -26.82 -33.14 -2.88
N ALA A 773 -26.03 -32.05 -2.59
CA ALA A 773 -25.05 -31.93 -1.42
C ALA A 773 -24.40 -30.56 -1.03
N GLY A 774 -24.54 -29.98 0.19
CA GLY A 774 -24.35 -28.51 0.41
C GLY A 774 -23.39 -27.87 1.47
N VAL A 775 -22.58 -26.87 1.03
CA VAL A 775 -21.25 -26.42 1.56
C VAL A 775 -20.73 -24.91 1.15
N LYS A 776 -20.47 -23.59 1.69
CA LYS A 776 -20.32 -22.50 2.88
C LYS A 776 -19.08 -22.07 3.92
N VAL A 777 -18.42 -20.85 4.12
CA VAL A 777 -17.39 -20.40 5.26
C VAL A 777 -17.83 -19.24 6.22
N MET A 778 -17.21 -18.98 7.42
CA MET A 778 -17.28 -17.69 8.24
C MET A 778 -16.16 -17.26 9.32
N VAL A 779 -14.85 -17.54 9.20
CA VAL A 779 -13.76 -17.16 10.20
C VAL A 779 -13.81 -15.69 10.75
N ASP A 780 -13.49 -15.41 12.03
CA ASP A 780 -13.29 -14.02 12.57
C ASP A 780 -12.31 -13.98 13.77
N ILE A 781 -11.40 -13.02 13.85
CA ILE A 781 -10.14 -13.20 14.58
C ILE A 781 -9.67 -11.92 15.29
N GLN A 782 -9.59 -11.98 16.64
CA GLN A 782 -8.66 -11.21 17.49
C GLN A 782 -8.99 -9.76 17.89
N ASP A 783 -9.56 -9.58 19.08
CA ASP A 783 -9.48 -8.34 19.86
C ASP A 783 -8.22 -8.39 20.75
N ALA A 784 -7.37 -7.37 20.75
CA ALA A 784 -6.17 -7.35 21.59
C ALA A 784 -5.64 -5.93 21.84
N PHE A 785 -5.07 -5.72 23.02
CA PHE A 785 -4.29 -4.53 23.35
C PHE A 785 -2.98 -4.92 24.06
N LYS A 786 -1.88 -4.25 23.68
CA LYS A 786 -0.52 -4.63 24.10
C LYS A 786 0.24 -3.43 24.65
N HIS A 787 0.77 -3.60 25.85
CA HIS A 787 1.58 -2.60 26.53
C HIS A 787 3.07 -2.83 26.20
N GLN A 788 3.69 -1.87 25.53
CA GLN A 788 5.14 -1.74 25.43
C GLN A 788 5.62 -0.89 26.61
N ASN A 789 6.15 -1.54 27.65
CA ASN A 789 6.68 -0.85 28.82
C ASN A 789 7.77 0.17 28.45
N THR A 790 7.89 1.25 29.23
CA THR A 790 9.13 2.05 29.24
C THR A 790 10.24 1.20 29.85
N HIS A 791 11.41 1.17 29.22
CA HIS A 791 12.56 0.37 29.66
C HIS A 791 13.81 1.25 29.82
N ILE A 792 14.44 1.23 30.99
CA ILE A 792 15.65 2.02 31.28
C ILE A 792 16.75 1.05 31.75
N ASN A 793 17.73 0.78 30.89
CA ASN A 793 18.93 0.02 31.20
C ASN A 793 20.08 0.99 31.56
N THR A 794 20.67 0.84 32.74
CA THR A 794 21.74 1.75 33.18
C THR A 794 22.68 1.12 34.21
N ALA A 795 23.86 1.72 34.44
CA ALA A 795 24.62 1.41 35.65
C ALA A 795 24.08 2.23 36.84
N HIS A 796 23.75 3.50 36.65
CA HIS A 796 23.36 4.41 37.74
C HIS A 796 22.08 5.18 37.40
N PHE A 797 20.97 4.80 38.05
CA PHE A 797 19.68 5.48 37.93
C PHE A 797 19.52 6.53 39.03
N SER A 798 19.06 7.72 38.66
CA SER A 798 18.73 8.83 39.57
C SER A 798 17.32 9.32 39.24
N LEU A 799 16.47 9.41 40.26
CA LEU A 799 15.15 10.02 40.18
C LEU A 799 14.97 10.97 41.37
N ASN A 800 14.75 12.26 41.11
CA ASN A 800 14.53 13.28 42.13
C ASN A 800 13.33 14.15 41.76
N THR A 801 12.23 13.99 42.49
CA THR A 801 10.94 14.65 42.24
C THR A 801 10.34 15.20 43.53
N LYS A 802 9.75 16.41 43.50
CA LYS A 802 9.15 17.01 44.71
C LYS A 802 7.66 16.71 44.89
N LYS A 803 6.99 16.20 43.86
CA LYS A 803 5.65 15.59 43.94
C LYS A 803 5.76 14.10 43.60
N ASP A 804 4.61 13.45 43.42
CA ASP A 804 4.49 12.00 43.20
C ASP A 804 5.32 11.46 42.03
N ALA A 805 5.70 10.18 42.13
CA ALA A 805 6.29 9.39 41.06
C ALA A 805 5.35 8.23 40.71
N VAL A 806 4.90 8.17 39.45
CA VAL A 806 3.96 7.16 38.96
C VAL A 806 4.60 6.37 37.80
N MET A 807 4.63 5.05 37.93
CA MET A 807 5.31 4.11 37.02
C MET A 807 4.36 2.99 36.58
N LYS A 808 3.68 3.15 35.44
CA LYS A 808 2.60 2.26 34.94
C LYS A 808 3.03 1.49 33.70
N GLY A 809 3.59 0.30 33.85
CA GLY A 809 4.27 -0.37 32.73
C GLY A 809 5.66 0.24 32.49
N ALA A 810 6.51 0.19 33.51
CA ALA A 810 7.87 0.74 33.48
C ALA A 810 8.85 -0.21 34.18
N ARG A 811 9.96 -0.54 33.49
CA ARG A 811 11.01 -1.44 33.97
C ARG A 811 12.34 -0.69 33.97
N ILE A 812 12.93 -0.51 35.15
CA ILE A 812 14.22 0.13 35.35
C ILE A 812 15.21 -0.94 35.81
N GLU A 813 16.24 -1.20 35.01
CA GLU A 813 17.33 -2.12 35.33
C GLU A 813 18.59 -1.30 35.61
N ALA A 814 19.12 -1.42 36.82
CA ALA A 814 20.22 -0.59 37.31
C ALA A 814 21.25 -1.40 38.10
N LYS A 815 22.53 -1.00 38.08
CA LYS A 815 23.49 -1.48 39.09
C LYS A 815 23.25 -0.80 40.43
N ARG A 816 23.06 0.51 40.42
CA ARG A 816 22.66 1.32 41.58
C ARG A 816 21.52 2.26 41.21
N ALA A 817 20.62 2.50 42.16
CA ALA A 817 19.56 3.48 42.01
C ALA A 817 19.44 4.37 43.25
N ASP A 818 19.43 5.68 43.03
CA ASP A 818 19.14 6.70 44.03
C ASP A 818 17.79 7.37 43.68
N VAL A 819 16.77 7.11 44.48
CA VAL A 819 15.38 7.55 44.23
C VAL A 819 14.90 8.40 45.40
N ASN A 820 14.48 9.62 45.11
CA ASN A 820 13.94 10.58 46.08
C ASN A 820 12.61 11.15 45.57
N VAL A 821 11.52 10.92 46.32
CA VAL A 821 10.15 11.27 45.93
C VAL A 821 9.49 12.06 47.05
N GLY A 822 9.14 13.32 46.78
CA GLY A 822 8.48 14.22 47.75
C GLY A 822 6.96 14.04 47.93
N GLY A 823 6.41 12.97 47.38
CA GLY A 823 5.01 12.57 47.47
C GLY A 823 4.89 11.04 47.51
N ASP A 824 3.86 10.48 46.90
CA ASP A 824 3.70 9.02 46.77
C ASP A 824 4.59 8.44 45.65
N LEU A 825 5.09 7.21 45.84
CA LEU A 825 5.72 6.39 44.81
C LEU A 825 4.78 5.24 44.43
N THR A 826 4.17 5.30 43.25
CA THR A 826 3.28 4.24 42.73
C THR A 826 3.92 3.50 41.56
N ILE A 827 4.07 2.18 41.67
CA ILE A 827 4.52 1.31 40.57
C ILE A 827 3.44 0.24 40.31
N GLU A 828 3.02 0.13 39.05
CA GLU A 828 1.92 -0.73 38.61
C GLU A 828 2.34 -1.50 37.35
N SER A 829 2.24 -2.82 37.41
CA SER A 829 2.43 -3.68 36.23
C SER A 829 1.16 -3.74 35.38
N LEU A 830 1.25 -3.37 34.10
CA LEU A 830 0.08 -3.38 33.22
C LEU A 830 -0.10 -4.73 32.51
N LYS A 831 -1.35 -5.18 32.44
CA LYS A 831 -1.73 -6.39 31.69
C LYS A 831 -1.86 -6.11 30.20
N SER A 832 -1.28 -6.95 29.36
CA SER A 832 -1.67 -7.03 27.95
C SER A 832 -2.79 -8.04 27.78
N LYS A 833 -3.82 -7.69 27.00
CA LYS A 833 -4.99 -8.53 26.73
C LYS A 833 -4.98 -9.04 25.29
N GLU A 834 -5.26 -10.31 25.09
CA GLU A 834 -5.36 -10.93 23.76
C GLU A 834 -6.51 -11.96 23.73
N ASP A 835 -7.56 -11.67 22.96
CA ASP A 835 -8.83 -12.41 22.85
C ASP A 835 -9.09 -12.81 21.38
N SER A 836 -8.76 -14.05 20.99
CA SER A 836 -9.00 -14.58 19.63
C SER A 836 -9.50 -16.03 19.70
N VAL A 837 -9.65 -16.85 18.65
CA VAL A 837 -9.51 -16.81 17.18
C VAL A 837 -10.62 -17.75 16.67
N LYS A 838 -11.40 -17.47 15.60
CA LYS A 838 -12.63 -18.24 15.22
C LYS A 838 -12.50 -19.08 13.94
N VAL A 839 -13.12 -20.26 13.95
CA VAL A 839 -13.27 -21.35 12.96
C VAL A 839 -14.74 -21.92 13.21
N ASP A 840 -15.21 -23.12 12.77
CA ASP A 840 -16.59 -23.72 12.37
C ASP A 840 -17.04 -23.77 10.76
N VAL A 841 -17.06 -24.59 9.55
CA VAL A 841 -17.19 -25.97 8.67
C VAL A 841 -18.43 -26.99 8.76
N GLU A 842 -19.44 -27.06 7.87
CA GLU A 842 -20.68 -27.94 7.87
C GLU A 842 -20.70 -29.03 6.68
N LEU A 843 -21.72 -29.86 6.40
CA LEU A 843 -21.95 -30.54 5.07
C LEU A 843 -23.46 -30.69 4.81
N SER A 844 -23.94 -31.15 3.61
CA SER A 844 -25.37 -31.55 3.44
C SER A 844 -25.81 -32.38 2.19
N LEU A 845 -25.40 -33.64 2.06
CA LEU A 845 -25.67 -34.61 0.97
C LEU A 845 -27.11 -35.19 0.91
N SER A 846 -27.44 -35.95 -0.15
CA SER A 846 -28.74 -36.62 -0.40
C SER A 846 -28.57 -37.93 -1.24
N HIS A 847 -29.61 -38.50 -1.87
CA HIS A 847 -29.86 -39.97 -2.00
C HIS A 847 -29.44 -40.65 -3.35
N THR A 848 -29.22 -41.99 -3.39
CA THR A 848 -28.70 -42.78 -4.57
C THR A 848 -29.35 -44.16 -4.81
N ASN A 849 -29.05 -44.84 -5.93
CA ASN A 849 -29.61 -46.16 -6.28
C ASN A 849 -28.69 -47.14 -7.08
N ASP A 850 -27.37 -46.93 -7.04
CA ASP A 850 -26.34 -47.80 -7.67
C ASP A 850 -26.05 -49.05 -6.79
N LYS A 851 -25.69 -50.21 -7.39
CA LYS A 851 -25.71 -51.57 -6.79
C LYS A 851 -24.33 -52.20 -6.46
N GLY A 852 -23.23 -51.43 -6.51
CA GLY A 852 -21.86 -52.00 -6.38
C GLY A 852 -20.84 -51.20 -5.58
N SER A 853 -21.24 -50.21 -4.78
CA SER A 853 -20.30 -49.49 -3.88
C SER A 853 -21.00 -48.78 -2.73
N SER A 854 -20.24 -48.43 -1.69
CA SER A 854 -20.69 -47.69 -0.51
C SER A 854 -21.31 -46.33 -0.81
N VAL A 855 -22.07 -45.79 0.14
CA VAL A 855 -22.62 -44.45 -0.03
C VAL A 855 -21.53 -43.37 0.10
N THR A 856 -20.47 -43.57 0.90
CA THR A 856 -19.26 -42.72 0.90
C THR A 856 -18.60 -42.57 -0.47
N SER A 857 -18.50 -43.67 -1.22
CA SER A 857 -17.95 -43.60 -2.58
C SER A 857 -18.93 -42.97 -3.58
N LYS A 858 -20.23 -42.92 -3.25
CA LYS A 858 -21.29 -42.29 -4.06
C LYS A 858 -21.58 -40.83 -3.68
N LEU A 859 -21.22 -40.37 -2.48
CA LEU A 859 -21.17 -38.95 -2.03
C LEU A 859 -20.40 -38.03 -3.00
N SER A 860 -19.70 -38.61 -3.99
CA SER A 860 -18.98 -37.97 -5.08
C SER A 860 -19.80 -37.69 -6.35
N LYS A 861 -20.98 -38.31 -6.52
CA LYS A 861 -21.68 -38.39 -7.83
C LYS A 861 -22.81 -37.38 -7.97
N PHE A 862 -23.57 -37.19 -6.91
CA PHE A 862 -24.02 -35.86 -6.53
C PHE A 862 -23.64 -35.69 -5.04
N GLY A 863 -23.79 -34.52 -4.43
CA GLY A 863 -24.11 -33.24 -5.05
C GLY A 863 -23.02 -32.71 -5.99
N THR A 864 -23.18 -31.55 -6.62
CA THR A 864 -24.26 -30.55 -6.57
C THR A 864 -25.13 -30.50 -5.32
N LYS A 865 -24.71 -29.78 -4.31
CA LYS A 865 -25.17 -28.39 -4.25
C LYS A 865 -23.88 -27.60 -4.49
N LYS A 866 -23.86 -26.54 -5.30
CA LYS A 866 -22.62 -25.86 -5.79
C LYS A 866 -21.82 -25.29 -4.62
N PHE A 867 -22.57 -25.11 -3.54
CA PHE A 867 -22.41 -25.48 -2.15
C PHE A 867 -21.54 -26.75 -2.02
N GLU A 868 -20.39 -26.85 -2.70
CA GLU A 868 -19.82 -28.16 -3.06
C GLU A 868 -18.66 -28.52 -2.13
N LYS A 869 -17.89 -27.49 -1.77
CA LYS A 869 -16.75 -27.54 -0.87
C LYS A 869 -16.60 -26.33 0.02
N GLU A 870 -17.42 -25.29 -0.14
CA GLU A 870 -17.22 -24.07 0.62
C GLU A 870 -17.48 -24.23 2.14
N VAL A 871 -18.38 -25.13 2.58
CA VAL A 871 -18.73 -25.54 3.96
C VAL A 871 -17.92 -26.72 4.45
N GLN A 872 -16.83 -27.06 3.73
CA GLN A 872 -15.52 -27.08 4.37
C GLN A 872 -15.18 -25.64 4.82
N GLY A 873 -16.09 -25.07 5.62
CA GLY A 873 -16.18 -23.67 6.01
C GLY A 873 -17.13 -23.16 7.13
N THR A 874 -18.43 -23.48 7.35
CA THR A 874 -19.34 -22.80 8.38
C THR A 874 -19.84 -23.51 9.70
N LEU A 875 -19.66 -24.83 9.97
CA LEU A 875 -19.45 -25.52 11.31
C LEU A 875 -18.05 -26.21 11.92
N ASP A 876 -16.82 -26.49 11.33
CA ASP A 876 -15.28 -26.31 11.59
C ASP A 876 -14.31 -25.10 11.10
N SER A 877 -14.50 -24.19 10.07
CA SER A 877 -14.00 -22.76 9.89
C SER A 877 -14.85 -21.41 9.80
N GLY A 878 -15.66 -20.99 10.82
CA GLY A 878 -16.48 -19.76 10.92
C GLY A 878 -17.65 -19.45 11.91
N ILE A 879 -18.05 -20.23 12.93
CA ILE A 879 -19.11 -19.91 13.93
C ILE A 879 -18.78 -20.36 15.36
N LYS A 880 -19.20 -21.57 15.77
CA LYS A 880 -19.26 -22.09 17.17
C LYS A 880 -17.88 -22.35 17.79
N LYS A 881 -16.84 -21.70 17.27
CA LYS A 881 -15.54 -21.60 17.95
C LYS A 881 -15.70 -21.06 19.38
N THR A 882 -16.72 -20.22 19.58
CA THR A 882 -17.35 -19.80 20.84
C THR A 882 -17.21 -20.70 22.07
N GLY A 883 -17.06 -22.03 21.95
CA GLY A 883 -16.74 -22.94 23.05
C GLY A 883 -15.40 -22.76 23.79
N LEU A 884 -14.48 -21.86 23.38
CA LEU A 884 -13.19 -21.70 24.07
C LEU A 884 -12.73 -20.29 24.47
N MET A 885 -13.52 -19.25 24.19
CA MET A 885 -13.51 -18.08 25.08
C MET A 885 -14.24 -18.38 26.41
N TYR A 886 -15.03 -19.46 26.46
CA TYR A 886 -16.00 -19.72 27.53
C TYR A 886 -15.47 -20.50 28.74
N ASN A 887 -14.42 -21.30 28.57
CA ASN A 887 -14.07 -22.35 29.54
C ASN A 887 -13.14 -21.89 30.70
N ASN A 888 -12.69 -20.62 30.71
CA ASN A 888 -11.58 -20.18 31.57
C ASN A 888 -11.91 -19.05 32.56
N LYS A 889 -13.19 -18.85 32.91
CA LYS A 889 -13.59 -18.16 34.16
C LYS A 889 -14.59 -18.94 35.03
N VAL A 890 -15.03 -20.15 34.62
CA VAL A 890 -15.93 -21.02 35.42
C VAL A 890 -15.57 -22.50 35.22
N LYS A 891 -15.60 -23.31 36.30
CA LYS A 891 -15.36 -24.78 36.28
C LYS A 891 -16.66 -25.60 36.18
N PRO A 892 -16.93 -26.35 35.09
CA PRO A 892 -17.79 -27.55 35.13
C PRO A 892 -17.07 -28.82 34.61
N LYS A 893 -17.69 -29.99 34.69
CA LYS A 893 -17.11 -31.28 34.24
C LYS A 893 -17.73 -31.71 32.90
N ASP A 894 -16.88 -31.86 31.87
CA ASP A 894 -16.89 -32.89 30.79
C ASP A 894 -16.82 -32.45 29.29
N THR A 895 -16.75 -33.39 28.31
CA THR A 895 -15.76 -33.32 27.18
C THR A 895 -16.13 -33.03 25.68
N MET A 896 -15.14 -32.83 24.74
CA MET A 896 -15.31 -32.58 23.24
C MET A 896 -14.34 -33.11 22.06
N GLY A 897 -12.98 -33.29 22.00
CA GLY A 897 -12.28 -34.23 21.00
C GLY A 897 -10.73 -34.69 20.88
N GLY A 898 -10.19 -35.10 19.66
CA GLY A 898 -8.88 -35.65 19.08
C GLY A 898 -8.86 -36.42 17.65
N VAL A 899 -8.74 -35.79 16.43
CA VAL A 899 -9.43 -35.98 15.03
C VAL A 899 -9.34 -37.23 14.02
N GLY A 900 -10.35 -37.51 13.11
CA GLY A 900 -10.31 -38.41 11.88
C GLY A 900 -11.56 -39.18 11.25
N PHE A 901 -11.49 -39.62 9.96
CA PHE A 901 -12.37 -40.57 9.15
C PHE A 901 -11.54 -41.79 8.64
N SER A 902 -12.14 -42.89 8.12
CA SER A 902 -11.44 -43.99 7.40
C SER A 902 -12.21 -44.57 6.18
N LYS A 903 -11.44 -45.09 5.20
CA LYS A 903 -11.84 -45.50 3.85
C LYS A 903 -12.00 -47.01 3.66
N GLU A 904 -11.36 -47.83 4.48
CA GLU A 904 -11.14 -49.26 4.21
C GLU A 904 -12.24 -50.18 4.77
N SER A 905 -12.92 -49.75 5.82
CA SER A 905 -14.21 -50.34 6.22
C SER A 905 -15.39 -49.44 5.84
N ASP A 906 -15.15 -48.46 4.93
CA ASP A 906 -15.96 -47.26 4.75
C ASP A 906 -16.38 -46.66 6.12
N SER A 907 -15.48 -46.76 7.12
CA SER A 907 -15.81 -46.51 8.52
C SER A 907 -14.56 -46.45 9.43
N VAL A 908 -14.59 -45.82 10.61
CA VAL A 908 -15.74 -45.11 11.21
C VAL A 908 -15.82 -45.35 12.75
N TYR A 909 -15.47 -44.44 13.69
CA TYR A 909 -14.68 -44.87 14.89
C TYR A 909 -14.95 -44.48 16.41
N LEU A 910 -16.04 -44.84 17.11
CA LEU A 910 -16.37 -44.35 18.49
C LEU A 910 -15.66 -45.06 19.68
N PRO A 911 -14.59 -44.53 20.33
CA PRO A 911 -14.18 -44.98 21.66
C PRO A 911 -14.89 -44.29 22.85
N THR A 912 -14.78 -44.87 24.05
CA THR A 912 -15.65 -44.55 25.21
C THR A 912 -14.89 -44.05 26.44
N LEU A 913 -15.61 -43.61 27.49
CA LEU A 913 -15.08 -43.23 28.82
C LEU A 913 -15.97 -43.82 29.94
N SER A 914 -15.44 -43.90 31.17
CA SER A 914 -16.00 -44.68 32.29
C SER A 914 -16.81 -43.84 33.31
N ALA A 915 -17.51 -44.53 34.23
CA ALA A 915 -18.48 -43.94 35.15
C ALA A 915 -17.88 -43.18 36.34
N GLU A 916 -16.63 -43.46 36.74
CA GLU A 916 -15.97 -42.79 37.87
C GLU A 916 -14.83 -41.88 37.39
N THR A 917 -15.12 -40.57 37.43
CA THR A 917 -14.24 -39.42 37.13
C THR A 917 -13.74 -39.20 35.68
N LYS A 918 -13.99 -37.96 35.25
CA LYS A 918 -13.13 -37.07 34.42
C LYS A 918 -12.98 -37.43 32.93
N SER A 919 -13.41 -36.48 32.11
CA SER A 919 -12.42 -35.64 31.41
C SER A 919 -13.06 -34.30 31.09
N ARG A 920 -12.53 -33.17 31.61
CA ARG A 920 -13.22 -31.84 31.63
C ARG A 920 -13.00 -30.93 30.41
N ASN A 921 -12.07 -31.27 29.52
CA ASN A 921 -11.65 -30.37 28.43
C ASN A 921 -12.73 -30.22 27.36
N PHE A 922 -12.68 -29.22 26.48
CA PHE A 922 -13.49 -29.21 25.25
C PHE A 922 -12.93 -30.27 24.24
N GLY A 923 -12.65 -31.49 24.74
CA GLY A 923 -11.52 -32.35 24.40
C GLY A 923 -11.60 -33.89 24.59
N ASP A 924 -12.75 -34.57 24.39
CA ASP A 924 -12.82 -36.04 24.20
C ASP A 924 -14.09 -36.63 23.46
N LYS A 925 -14.65 -36.00 22.39
CA LYS A 925 -15.89 -36.38 21.64
C LYS A 925 -16.09 -36.14 20.09
N THR A 926 -15.21 -35.59 19.22
CA THR A 926 -15.36 -35.51 17.68
C THR A 926 -14.50 -36.17 16.37
N ALA A 927 -13.75 -37.35 16.02
CA ALA A 927 -12.94 -38.72 16.39
C ALA A 927 -12.83 -39.95 17.63
N ARG A 928 -13.50 -40.44 18.82
CA ARG A 928 -14.53 -40.13 20.03
C ARG A 928 -16.09 -40.30 19.85
N TYR A 929 -17.01 -39.30 19.70
CA TYR A 929 -18.53 -39.33 19.57
C TYR A 929 -19.34 -38.74 18.31
N LEU A 930 -18.79 -38.07 17.27
CA LEU A 930 -19.31 -37.59 15.94
C LEU A 930 -18.48 -37.76 14.64
N GLY A 931 -17.15 -37.76 14.72
CA GLY A 931 -16.23 -37.66 13.57
C GLY A 931 -16.38 -38.59 12.36
N GLY A 932 -17.17 -39.67 12.31
CA GLY A 932 -17.72 -40.49 13.39
C GLY A 932 -19.08 -41.12 13.09
N GLU A 933 -20.18 -40.40 13.30
CA GLU A 933 -21.53 -40.84 12.89
C GLU A 933 -21.57 -41.15 11.37
N LEU A 934 -20.60 -40.59 10.64
CA LEU A 934 -20.17 -40.94 9.29
C LEU A 934 -19.86 -42.43 9.07
N LYS A 935 -19.53 -43.24 10.10
CA LYS A 935 -19.56 -44.72 10.09
C LYS A 935 -20.91 -45.20 9.55
N GLY A 936 -21.95 -44.66 10.16
CA GLY A 936 -23.36 -44.78 9.82
C GLY A 936 -23.81 -43.85 8.69
N ILE A 937 -22.91 -43.30 7.86
CA ILE A 937 -23.23 -42.55 6.61
C ILE A 937 -22.41 -43.08 5.42
N ALA A 938 -21.59 -44.11 5.64
CA ALA A 938 -20.55 -44.58 4.72
C ALA A 938 -20.62 -46.09 4.45
N SER A 939 -20.63 -46.92 5.50
CA SER A 939 -20.48 -48.39 5.42
C SER A 939 -21.77 -49.22 5.42
N GLY A 940 -22.68 -49.08 4.44
CA GLY A 940 -24.01 -49.72 4.52
C GLY A 940 -25.00 -49.53 3.37
N PRO A 941 -26.31 -49.79 3.60
CA PRO A 941 -27.26 -50.16 2.56
C PRO A 941 -27.51 -49.08 1.52
N GLU A 942 -27.82 -49.55 0.32
CA GLU A 942 -27.79 -48.81 -0.94
C GLU A 942 -28.86 -47.71 -0.97
N GLY A 943 -28.45 -46.44 -0.78
CA GLY A 943 -29.27 -45.25 -1.08
C GLY A 943 -29.57 -44.33 0.10
N PHE A 944 -28.80 -43.24 0.28
CA PHE A 944 -28.85 -42.38 1.50
C PHE A 944 -28.04 -41.07 1.35
N GLY A 945 -28.10 -40.12 2.31
CA GLY A 945 -27.27 -38.89 2.41
C GLY A 945 -27.58 -37.99 3.65
N GLY A 946 -26.66 -37.07 4.07
CA GLY A 946 -26.77 -36.29 5.33
C GLY A 946 -25.86 -35.05 5.51
N ARG A 947 -25.91 -34.34 6.67
CA ARG A 947 -25.21 -33.05 7.00
C ARG A 947 -24.07 -33.19 8.06
N ALA A 948 -23.04 -32.32 8.17
CA ALA A 948 -21.84 -32.50 9.06
C ALA A 948 -21.22 -31.22 9.73
N LYS A 949 -20.11 -31.26 10.54
CA LYS A 949 -19.50 -30.14 11.37
C LYS A 949 -17.98 -30.35 11.81
N LEU A 950 -17.20 -29.46 12.52
CA LEU A 950 -15.96 -29.70 13.40
C LEU A 950 -15.72 -28.60 14.52
N ASP A 951 -14.50 -28.00 14.74
CA ASP A 951 -14.10 -26.70 15.41
C ASP A 951 -13.14 -26.67 16.67
N VAL A 952 -12.44 -25.53 17.01
CA VAL A 952 -11.31 -25.38 18.00
C VAL A 952 -10.90 -23.92 18.45
N GLN A 953 -11.58 -23.13 19.34
CA GLN A 953 -11.12 -21.71 19.69
C GLN A 953 -9.85 -21.74 20.53
N VAL A 954 -9.02 -20.69 20.42
CA VAL A 954 -7.73 -20.60 21.10
C VAL A 954 -7.45 -19.15 21.43
N VAL A 955 -6.85 -18.89 22.59
CA VAL A 955 -6.36 -17.58 23.08
C VAL A 955 -7.42 -16.69 23.76
N ASN A 956 -7.37 -16.75 25.09
CA ASN A 956 -7.70 -15.63 25.98
C ASN A 956 -6.47 -15.46 26.89
N ASN A 957 -5.76 -14.35 26.78
CA ASN A 957 -4.59 -14.03 27.60
C ASN A 957 -4.82 -12.69 28.29
N ASP A 958 -4.94 -12.71 29.61
CA ASP A 958 -5.18 -11.55 30.47
C ASP A 958 -4.07 -11.51 31.54
N ALA A 959 -2.88 -11.08 31.14
CA ALA A 959 -1.65 -11.22 31.91
C ALA A 959 -0.69 -10.02 31.75
N VAL A 960 0.02 -9.69 32.83
CA VAL A 960 1.23 -8.86 32.78
C VAL A 960 2.25 -9.54 31.88
N ALA A 961 2.66 -8.85 30.80
CA ALA A 961 3.62 -9.39 29.84
C ALA A 961 5.07 -9.27 30.35
N GLU A 962 5.36 -8.20 31.08
CA GLU A 962 6.65 -7.91 31.71
C GLU A 962 6.38 -7.13 33.02
N GLN A 963 6.98 -7.56 34.12
CA GLN A 963 6.78 -6.96 35.44
C GLN A 963 7.47 -5.59 35.54
N SER A 964 6.69 -4.59 35.94
CA SER A 964 7.17 -3.24 36.25
C SER A 964 7.89 -3.20 37.59
N GLY A 965 8.86 -2.30 37.72
CA GLY A 965 9.71 -2.25 38.90
C GLY A 965 11.03 -1.55 38.71
N ILE A 966 11.77 -1.46 39.82
CA ILE A 966 13.15 -0.96 39.88
C ILE A 966 14.04 -2.13 40.37
N PHE A 967 14.83 -2.67 39.44
CA PHE A 967 15.60 -3.90 39.61
C PHE A 967 17.09 -3.53 39.72
N GLY A 968 17.64 -3.72 40.92
CA GLY A 968 19.02 -3.43 41.27
C GLY A 968 19.92 -4.66 41.25
N LEU A 969 21.21 -4.47 40.95
CA LEU A 969 22.24 -5.47 41.24
C LEU A 969 22.96 -5.18 42.58
N ASP A 970 23.40 -3.94 42.79
CA ASP A 970 24.21 -3.53 43.94
C ASP A 970 23.39 -2.68 44.97
N GLU A 971 23.76 -1.41 45.17
CA GLU A 971 23.19 -0.52 46.18
C GLU A 971 21.93 0.21 45.68
N MET A 972 20.84 0.11 46.44
CA MET A 972 19.54 0.72 46.08
C MET A 972 19.06 1.60 47.24
N ASN A 973 19.06 2.92 47.04
CA ASN A 973 18.66 3.91 48.03
C ASN A 973 17.35 4.59 47.60
N ILE A 974 16.25 4.25 48.27
CA ILE A 974 14.92 4.77 47.93
C ILE A 974 14.34 5.50 49.14
N THR A 975 14.03 6.78 48.95
CA THR A 975 13.37 7.65 49.93
C THR A 975 12.11 8.25 49.33
N VAL A 976 10.99 8.07 50.02
CA VAL A 976 9.65 8.52 49.64
C VAL A 976 9.09 9.25 50.85
N GLU A 977 8.72 10.53 50.70
CA GLU A 977 8.11 11.31 51.79
C GLU A 977 6.67 10.84 52.07
N GLY A 978 5.97 10.28 51.07
CA GLY A 978 4.66 9.65 51.22
C GLY A 978 4.68 8.11 51.21
N THR A 979 3.66 7.53 50.56
CA THR A 979 3.39 6.08 50.52
C THR A 979 4.06 5.41 49.32
N THR A 980 4.66 4.23 49.55
CA THR A 980 5.13 3.35 48.47
C THR A 980 4.05 2.32 48.12
N LYS A 981 3.52 2.37 46.89
CA LYS A 981 2.41 1.55 46.39
C LYS A 981 2.87 0.66 45.24
N LEU A 982 2.88 -0.66 45.43
CA LEU A 982 3.29 -1.64 44.42
C LEU A 982 2.10 -2.55 44.04
N HIS A 983 1.57 -2.37 42.83
CA HIS A 983 0.51 -3.22 42.27
C HIS A 983 1.09 -4.19 41.22
N GLY A 984 1.32 -5.43 41.65
CA GLY A 984 2.00 -6.47 40.87
C GLY A 984 3.41 -6.08 40.41
N ALA A 985 4.04 -5.15 41.11
CA ALA A 985 5.33 -4.53 40.77
C ALA A 985 6.40 -4.87 41.80
N GLU A 986 7.67 -4.72 41.42
CA GLU A 986 8.81 -5.12 42.24
C GLU A 986 9.81 -3.99 42.49
N ILE A 987 10.35 -3.94 43.70
CA ILE A 987 11.60 -3.22 44.01
C ILE A 987 12.58 -4.24 44.59
N SER A 988 13.74 -4.40 43.98
CA SER A 988 14.72 -5.40 44.45
C SER A 988 16.18 -5.01 44.26
N SER A 989 17.05 -5.65 45.05
CA SER A 989 18.48 -5.80 44.76
C SER A 989 18.85 -7.29 44.78
N GLU A 990 19.60 -7.75 43.79
CA GLU A 990 20.01 -9.16 43.67
C GLU A 990 21.27 -9.52 44.50
N LEU A 991 22.27 -8.62 44.55
CA LEU A 991 23.59 -8.89 45.14
C LEU A 991 23.96 -7.91 46.28
N GLY A 992 23.31 -6.74 46.35
CA GLY A 992 23.63 -5.67 47.30
C GLY A 992 22.56 -5.39 48.35
N GLN A 993 22.49 -4.14 48.80
CA GLN A 993 21.62 -3.70 49.91
C GLN A 993 20.54 -2.74 49.38
N LEU A 994 19.27 -3.04 49.68
CA LEU A 994 18.15 -2.11 49.49
C LEU A 994 17.83 -1.39 50.81
N THR A 995 17.82 -0.06 50.74
CA THR A 995 17.38 0.85 51.82
C THR A 995 16.12 1.56 51.36
N LEU A 996 14.95 1.19 51.89
CA LEU A 996 13.66 1.83 51.58
C LEU A 996 13.11 2.62 52.78
N LYS A 997 13.07 3.95 52.64
CA LYS A 997 12.45 4.88 53.59
C LYS A 997 11.14 5.40 53.00
N THR A 998 10.02 5.16 53.68
CA THR A 998 8.67 5.56 53.25
C THR A 998 7.75 5.50 54.46
N GLU A 999 6.73 6.36 54.55
CA GLU A 999 5.80 6.35 55.70
C GLU A 999 4.93 5.10 55.73
N ASN A 1000 4.41 4.69 54.57
CA ASN A 1000 3.44 3.61 54.43
C ASN A 1000 3.77 2.74 53.21
N ARG A 1001 3.33 1.47 53.24
CA ARG A 1001 3.59 0.48 52.18
C ARG A 1001 2.32 -0.27 51.80
N GLU A 1002 1.89 -0.12 50.56
CA GLU A 1002 0.75 -0.86 50.00
C GLU A 1002 1.27 -1.87 48.97
N LEU A 1003 1.25 -3.15 49.32
CA LEU A 1003 1.66 -4.25 48.44
C LEU A 1003 0.43 -5.04 47.99
N SER A 1004 0.30 -5.29 46.70
CA SER A 1004 -0.82 -6.06 46.15
C SER A 1004 -0.43 -6.83 44.88
N ASN A 1005 -1.07 -7.97 44.65
CA ASN A 1005 -0.74 -8.87 43.54
C ASN A 1005 -1.70 -8.70 42.36
N ILE A 1006 -1.18 -8.86 41.14
CA ILE A 1006 -1.98 -8.95 39.92
C ILE A 1006 -2.11 -10.41 39.53
N LYS A 1007 -3.35 -10.92 39.55
CA LYS A 1007 -3.70 -12.27 39.10
C LYS A 1007 -3.73 -12.32 37.58
N ASN A 1008 -2.79 -13.06 36.99
CA ASN A 1008 -2.67 -13.31 35.57
C ASN A 1008 -3.39 -14.60 35.18
N SER A 1009 -4.05 -14.61 34.02
CA SER A 1009 -4.70 -15.82 33.49
C SER A 1009 -4.47 -15.97 31.99
N THR A 1010 -3.90 -17.09 31.58
CA THR A 1010 -3.68 -17.44 30.16
C THR A 1010 -4.39 -18.74 29.80
N HIS A 1011 -5.14 -18.73 28.70
CA HIS A 1011 -5.92 -19.86 28.18
C HIS A 1011 -5.67 -20.14 26.69
N LYS A 1012 -5.51 -21.42 26.33
CA LYS A 1012 -5.43 -21.94 24.93
C LYS A 1012 -6.07 -23.35 24.88
N GLY A 1013 -6.73 -23.77 23.78
CA GLY A 1013 -7.42 -25.09 23.66
C GLY A 1013 -8.00 -25.45 22.26
N GLY A 1014 -8.89 -26.47 22.16
CA GLY A 1014 -9.60 -26.92 20.92
C GLY A 1014 -10.90 -27.75 21.16
N GLY A 1015 -11.62 -28.32 20.14
CA GLY A 1015 -13.11 -28.53 20.17
C GLY A 1015 -13.88 -29.71 19.48
N GLY A 1016 -14.72 -29.46 18.45
CA GLY A 1016 -16.02 -30.16 18.12
C GLY A 1016 -16.21 -30.84 16.72
N PHE A 1017 -17.48 -31.13 16.31
CA PHE A 1017 -18.08 -31.78 15.07
C PHE A 1017 -19.62 -31.88 15.27
N ASN A 1018 -20.39 -32.42 14.30
CA ASN A 1018 -21.81 -32.89 14.35
C ASN A 1018 -22.17 -33.62 13.04
N VAL A 1019 -23.15 -34.55 12.99
CA VAL A 1019 -23.58 -35.23 11.73
C VAL A 1019 -25.08 -35.64 11.70
N SER A 1020 -25.49 -36.60 10.82
CA SER A 1020 -26.86 -37.14 10.73
C SER A 1020 -26.92 -38.58 10.12
N PRO A 1021 -27.55 -39.58 10.76
CA PRO A 1021 -27.34 -41.02 10.49
C PRO A 1021 -28.09 -41.57 9.27
N SER A 1022 -27.39 -42.30 8.39
CA SER A 1022 -27.80 -42.54 7.01
C SER A 1022 -26.85 -43.49 6.24
N VAL A 1023 -26.63 -44.78 6.65
CA VAL A 1023 -25.88 -45.92 5.99
C VAL A 1023 -25.04 -46.78 6.97
N LEU A 1024 -25.50 -47.97 7.36
CA LEU A 1024 -24.67 -48.99 8.05
C LEU A 1024 -25.09 -50.46 7.71
N GLY A 1025 -24.13 -51.31 7.32
CA GLY A 1025 -24.37 -52.65 6.76
C GLY A 1025 -23.09 -53.44 6.42
N ASN A 1026 -22.60 -54.21 7.40
CA ASN A 1026 -21.87 -55.48 7.30
C ASN A 1026 -20.59 -55.62 6.44
N VAL A 1027 -19.43 -55.59 7.11
CA VAL A 1027 -18.47 -56.72 7.07
C VAL A 1027 -18.04 -57.01 8.53
N ALA A 1028 -17.88 -58.29 8.88
CA ALA A 1028 -17.45 -58.73 10.22
C ALA A 1028 -16.00 -59.27 10.17
N GLY A 1029 -15.23 -59.04 11.23
CA GLY A 1029 -13.81 -59.44 11.29
C GLY A 1029 -13.08 -58.92 12.52
N VAL A 1030 -13.55 -59.24 13.73
CA VAL A 1030 -12.92 -58.79 14.98
C VAL A 1030 -11.65 -59.60 15.25
N GLY A 1031 -10.47 -58.99 15.13
CA GLY A 1031 -9.23 -59.58 15.60
C GLY A 1031 -7.95 -58.81 15.23
N LYS A 1032 -7.21 -58.38 16.27
CA LYS A 1032 -5.78 -57.98 16.25
C LYS A 1032 -5.35 -56.57 15.78
N ASP A 1033 -6.27 -55.66 15.44
CA ASP A 1033 -6.00 -54.21 15.62
C ASP A 1033 -6.53 -53.68 16.98
N ALA A 1034 -7.22 -54.55 17.74
CA ALA A 1034 -7.65 -54.27 19.12
C ALA A 1034 -6.51 -54.13 20.14
N SER A 1035 -5.25 -54.13 19.69
CA SER A 1035 -4.08 -53.71 20.47
C SER A 1035 -3.78 -52.21 20.32
N GLU A 1036 -3.95 -51.62 19.13
CA GLU A 1036 -3.53 -50.24 18.82
C GLU A 1036 -4.37 -49.66 17.66
N GLY A 1037 -5.34 -48.80 17.98
CA GLY A 1037 -6.18 -48.12 16.97
C GLY A 1037 -7.65 -48.56 16.98
N LYS A 1038 -8.67 -47.70 17.13
CA LYS A 1038 -8.70 -46.22 17.11
C LYS A 1038 -8.00 -45.59 15.88
N ALA A 1039 -7.94 -44.27 15.74
CA ALA A 1039 -9.03 -43.27 15.32
C ALA A 1039 -10.36 -43.55 16.31
N PRO A 1040 -11.57 -43.94 15.76
CA PRO A 1040 -12.81 -42.74 14.63
C PRO A 1040 -14.11 -41.86 15.02
N PHE A 1041 -14.50 -41.36 16.23
CA PHE A 1041 -15.50 -40.23 16.56
C PHE A 1041 -15.31 -38.82 17.52
N ILE A 1042 -14.48 -38.04 18.44
CA ILE A 1042 -13.04 -37.34 18.84
C ILE A 1042 -12.31 -36.12 18.01
N HIS A 1043 -12.46 -34.75 18.05
CA HIS A 1043 -11.47 -33.66 17.52
C HIS A 1043 -10.79 -32.62 18.53
N SER A 1044 -9.46 -32.39 18.44
CA SER A 1044 -8.46 -32.27 19.56
C SER A 1044 -8.47 -31.08 20.57
N PRO A 1045 -8.12 -31.29 21.87
CA PRO A 1045 -7.63 -30.28 22.80
C PRO A 1045 -6.10 -30.35 23.02
N HIS A 1046 -5.48 -29.19 23.25
CA HIS A 1046 -4.59 -29.09 24.41
C HIS A 1046 -4.98 -27.85 25.18
N ASN A 1047 -5.85 -28.07 26.16
CA ASN A 1047 -6.48 -27.03 26.95
C ASN A 1047 -5.52 -26.63 28.06
N SER A 1048 -4.65 -25.65 27.82
CA SER A 1048 -3.74 -25.12 28.83
C SER A 1048 -4.37 -23.90 29.51
N SER A 1049 -4.37 -23.95 30.84
CA SER A 1049 -4.79 -22.86 31.72
C SER A 1049 -3.67 -22.63 32.73
N SER A 1050 -2.94 -21.54 32.60
CA SER A 1050 -1.96 -21.10 33.60
C SER A 1050 -2.49 -19.86 34.31
N GLU A 1051 -2.77 -20.02 35.59
CA GLU A 1051 -2.93 -18.92 36.53
C GLU A 1051 -1.56 -18.65 37.17
N SER A 1052 -1.15 -17.39 37.23
CA SER A 1052 0.04 -16.94 37.96
C SER A 1052 -0.23 -15.60 38.62
N GLU A 1053 0.64 -15.16 39.53
CA GLU A 1053 0.54 -13.82 40.10
C GLU A 1053 1.83 -13.04 39.83
N SER A 1054 1.69 -11.83 39.28
CA SER A 1054 2.74 -10.82 39.40
C SER A 1054 2.62 -10.28 40.83
N VAL A 1055 3.59 -10.62 41.66
CA VAL A 1055 3.55 -10.34 43.11
C VAL A 1055 4.05 -8.93 43.38
N GLY A 1056 3.30 -8.15 44.17
CA GLY A 1056 3.79 -6.88 44.71
C GLY A 1056 4.83 -7.15 45.79
N LYS A 1057 6.13 -6.99 45.51
CA LYS A 1057 7.20 -7.37 46.46
C LYS A 1057 8.37 -6.40 46.55
N ILE A 1058 9.01 -6.43 47.71
CA ILE A 1058 10.26 -5.75 48.05
C ILE A 1058 11.27 -6.85 48.41
N GLN A 1059 12.48 -6.83 47.85
CA GLN A 1059 13.49 -7.89 48.05
C GLN A 1059 14.91 -7.33 48.19
N GLY A 1060 15.73 -7.93 49.08
CA GLY A 1060 17.07 -7.43 49.41
C GLY A 1060 17.08 -6.30 50.44
N GLU A 1061 15.94 -6.02 51.08
CA GLU A 1061 15.82 -4.95 52.08
C GLU A 1061 16.52 -5.28 53.40
N LYS A 1062 17.18 -4.27 53.96
CA LYS A 1062 17.77 -4.32 55.30
C LYS A 1062 16.78 -3.85 56.35
N ASN A 1063 16.39 -4.75 57.27
CA ASN A 1063 15.65 -4.37 58.50
C ASN A 1063 16.42 -3.29 59.26
N THR A 1064 15.94 -2.05 59.21
CA THR A 1064 16.40 -0.94 60.05
C THR A 1064 15.40 -0.80 61.20
N GLY A 1065 15.86 -1.13 62.42
CA GLY A 1065 14.98 -1.28 63.57
C GLY A 1065 14.40 0.04 64.07
N GLY A 1066 13.19 0.38 63.61
CA GLY A 1066 12.25 1.24 64.33
C GLY A 1066 11.28 0.36 65.13
N ALA A 1067 11.15 0.62 66.43
CA ALA A 1067 10.28 -0.18 67.28
C ALA A 1067 8.79 0.16 67.05
N PHE A 1068 7.98 -0.87 66.83
CA PHE A 1068 6.53 -0.84 66.97
C PHE A 1068 6.12 -2.06 67.80
N ASP A 1069 5.21 -1.85 68.76
CA ASP A 1069 4.97 -2.78 69.86
C ASP A 1069 4.28 -4.10 69.47
N GLU A 1070 4.48 -5.10 70.32
CA GLU A 1070 3.86 -6.42 70.23
C GLU A 1070 2.33 -6.36 70.42
N LEU A 1071 1.57 -7.07 69.60
CA LEU A 1071 0.33 -7.73 70.02
C LEU A 1071 0.21 -9.12 69.34
N PRO A 1072 -0.49 -10.10 69.97
CA PRO A 1072 0.00 -11.47 69.97
C PRO A 1072 -0.67 -12.42 68.98
N SER A 1073 -0.05 -13.59 68.84
CA SER A 1073 -0.55 -14.73 68.09
C SER A 1073 -1.80 -15.37 68.73
N SER A 1074 -2.76 -15.75 67.88
CA SER A 1074 -3.76 -16.77 68.21
C SER A 1074 -3.96 -17.71 67.02
N LEU A 1075 -3.44 -18.94 67.15
CA LEU A 1075 -3.79 -20.02 66.22
C LEU A 1075 -5.17 -20.57 66.62
N THR A 1076 -6.02 -20.82 65.63
CA THR A 1076 -7.03 -21.89 65.72
C THR A 1076 -7.19 -22.53 64.34
N ASN A 1077 -7.30 -23.86 64.31
CA ASN A 1077 -7.31 -24.65 63.08
C ASN A 1077 -8.67 -24.57 62.37
N HIS A 1078 -8.67 -24.60 61.03
CA HIS A 1078 -9.02 -25.85 60.35
C HIS A 1078 -8.52 -25.97 58.90
#